data_AF-A0A3A5UY57-F1
#
_entry.id   AF-A0A3A5UY57-F1
#
_cell.length_a   1.000
_cell.length_b   1.000
_cell.length_c   1.000
_cell.angle_alpha   90.00
_cell.angle_beta   90.00
_cell.angle_gamma   90.00
#
_symmetry.space_group_name_H-M   'P 1'
#
loop_
_entity.id
_entity.type
_entity.pdbx_description
1 polymer ?
#
loop_
_entity_poly.entity_id
_entity_poly.type
_entity_poly.pdbx_seq_one_letter_code
_entity_poly.pdbx_strand_id
1 'polypeptide(L)'
;MFSRATTLLLVLICATLMPFSTTFTNTAAAEPVQVCCDTASSVDLYLVEGASGDLTPFSQKLDTDSSSVSISNSITSEEQIGTWSMSQVWPGDVPESTWSFSIHYKVSDAGGAQVNATATVKIGSLSFSASTDIGSTILPQGEGVLSFDIPVDSTSLSASSDIELSLTARTVVFSVPESGAKLEFLWGSSDHESKITAEIPLLDLTIEDPIVDGSDVYLPVKIDSPFGLDTLSYSSSIELRVNNILISGNPVQTQNGDSFIITWTWQGASGGEETIQVSIRVSLQSSGPLLSGQSEFLVETFDGGGGTGTFYPSNEPLRTSIGGVGSPLSIEQNVELSISKGKLKLSRLTTLEVDGDMAFWMRWGMDHIGDVNIGPDSVLRGWNPGSITDQERVSKNIESVELEQFQREMVNRYRTYMTDLNGMQIDSGELIGDQGDFDTISISVDLMGETSVIEHPLKLQFSTLQTLEKDTNFILMRTFTSSSSDNIWKDYSLKIEATSSGMSSFAGAELLESDDLIFKHSRMPWGEKITVEGDSISPSEDFTITIQPTDSIFYGPTTLITLTGVIFLLGLLFCLRITRNRHRRFLMFELVLIPLVMLIYYFSYPPVFIGGAAIAVVSLWFITSLVSPRRSLQNSSIAPQVETSLPTIGCPACKTVNIVTSDIRPLRIACSGCSRTIKIVG
;
A
#
# COMPACT_ATOMS: atom_id res chain seq x y z
N MET A 1 -39.55 43.16 54.03
CA MET A 1 -39.91 42.41 52.81
C MET A 1 -39.50 43.13 51.50
N PHE A 2 -39.47 44.46 51.44
CA PHE A 2 -39.14 45.20 50.21
C PHE A 2 -37.67 45.16 49.74
N SER A 3 -36.70 44.87 50.61
CA SER A 3 -35.27 44.91 50.25
C SER A 3 -34.74 43.68 49.52
N ARG A 4 -35.45 42.54 49.58
CA ARG A 4 -35.08 41.30 48.87
C ARG A 4 -35.64 41.22 47.46
N ALA A 5 -36.81 41.83 47.24
CA ALA A 5 -37.42 41.90 45.91
C ALA A 5 -36.63 42.82 44.97
N THR A 6 -36.07 43.92 45.48
CA THR A 6 -35.25 44.85 44.68
C THR A 6 -33.90 44.28 44.30
N THR A 7 -33.27 43.46 45.15
CA THR A 7 -32.01 42.77 44.82
C THR A 7 -32.21 41.65 43.81
N LEU A 8 -33.31 40.90 43.91
CA LEU A 8 -33.66 39.88 42.91
C LEU A 8 -34.01 40.51 41.55
N LEU A 9 -34.71 41.64 41.54
CA LEU A 9 -35.01 42.36 40.31
C LEU A 9 -33.74 42.96 39.66
N LEU A 10 -32.79 43.45 40.46
CA LEU A 10 -31.52 44.00 39.94
C LEU A 10 -30.64 42.89 39.35
N VAL A 11 -30.62 41.71 39.97
CA VAL A 11 -29.89 40.53 39.44
C VAL A 11 -30.57 40.00 38.18
N LEU A 12 -31.90 40.00 38.11
CA LEU A 12 -32.62 39.57 36.90
C LEU A 12 -32.41 40.56 35.74
N ILE A 13 -32.39 41.87 36.01
CA ILE A 13 -32.11 42.91 35.01
C ILE A 13 -30.64 42.86 34.54
N CYS A 14 -29.69 42.59 35.44
CA CYS A 14 -28.29 42.33 35.06
C CYS A 14 -28.12 41.02 34.28
N ALA A 15 -28.91 39.98 34.55
CA ALA A 15 -28.89 38.73 33.79
C ALA A 15 -29.51 38.86 32.39
N THR A 16 -30.49 39.77 32.19
CA THR A 16 -31.03 40.09 30.85
C THR A 16 -30.16 41.04 30.03
N LEU A 17 -29.15 41.65 30.65
CA LEU A 17 -28.15 42.50 29.99
C LEU A 17 -26.83 41.76 29.73
N MET A 18 -26.71 40.50 30.14
CA MET A 18 -25.65 39.63 29.62
C MET A 18 -26.03 39.26 28.19
N PRO A 19 -25.18 39.52 27.18
CA PRO A 19 -25.40 38.93 25.87
C PRO A 19 -25.42 37.41 26.08
N PHE A 20 -26.51 36.75 25.68
CA PHE A 20 -26.43 35.33 25.38
C PHE A 20 -25.33 35.21 24.34
N SER A 21 -24.19 34.64 24.74
CA SER A 21 -23.06 34.33 23.87
C SER A 21 -23.50 33.22 22.92
N THR A 22 -24.27 33.61 21.89
CA THR A 22 -24.18 32.99 20.58
C THR A 22 -22.75 33.27 20.11
N THR A 23 -22.01 32.22 19.78
CA THR A 23 -20.72 32.30 19.09
C THR A 23 -20.94 33.06 17.78
N PHE A 24 -20.78 34.38 17.83
CA PHE A 24 -20.68 35.21 16.65
C PHE A 24 -19.27 34.98 16.12
N THR A 25 -19.17 34.30 14.98
CA THR A 25 -18.01 34.40 14.11
C THR A 25 -17.93 35.85 13.64
N ASN A 26 -17.00 36.62 14.20
CA ASN A 26 -16.70 37.94 13.67
C ASN A 26 -15.93 37.72 12.37
N THR A 27 -16.58 37.93 11.23
CA THR A 27 -15.90 38.12 9.96
C THR A 27 -15.12 39.43 10.06
N ALA A 28 -13.79 39.37 9.93
CA ALA A 28 -13.00 40.57 9.71
C ALA A 28 -13.49 41.20 8.40
N ALA A 29 -14.01 42.43 8.45
CA ALA A 29 -14.57 43.09 7.28
C ALA A 29 -13.45 43.65 6.39
N ALA A 30 -12.95 42.84 5.47
CA ALA A 30 -12.35 43.30 4.22
C ALA A 30 -13.21 42.77 3.05
N GLU A 31 -12.94 43.20 1.82
CA GLU A 31 -13.50 42.54 0.63
C GLU A 31 -12.45 41.52 0.14
N PRO A 32 -12.85 40.38 -0.47
CA PRO A 32 -11.89 39.41 -1.00
C PRO A 32 -10.91 40.09 -1.95
N VAL A 33 -9.62 39.87 -1.72
CA VAL A 33 -8.56 40.55 -2.47
C VAL A 33 -7.94 39.59 -3.47
N GLN A 34 -8.15 39.84 -4.76
CA GLN A 34 -7.36 39.19 -5.81
C GLN A 34 -5.93 39.72 -5.73
N VAL A 35 -4.97 38.84 -5.46
CA VAL A 35 -3.57 39.22 -5.18
C VAL A 35 -2.62 38.86 -6.33
N CYS A 36 -3.02 37.96 -7.23
CA CYS A 36 -2.30 37.45 -8.39
C CYS A 36 -3.35 36.67 -9.27
N CYS A 37 -3.17 36.33 -10.55
CA CYS A 37 -2.01 36.45 -11.43
C CYS A 37 -2.48 36.84 -12.85
N ASP A 38 -3.05 38.04 -12.99
CA ASP A 38 -3.60 38.55 -14.26
C ASP A 38 -2.57 38.64 -15.42
N THR A 39 -1.27 38.50 -15.13
CA THR A 39 -0.18 38.59 -16.09
C THR A 39 0.33 37.22 -16.53
N ALA A 40 0.55 37.07 -17.84
CA ALA A 40 1.17 35.87 -18.41
C ALA A 40 2.52 35.55 -17.76
N SER A 41 2.78 34.26 -17.59
CA SER A 41 4.02 33.74 -17.02
C SER A 41 4.63 32.71 -17.97
N SER A 42 5.96 32.68 -18.04
CA SER A 42 6.69 31.66 -18.80
C SER A 42 6.58 30.31 -18.09
N VAL A 43 6.06 29.29 -18.78
CA VAL A 43 5.76 27.97 -18.24
C VAL A 43 6.13 26.90 -19.26
N ASP A 44 6.67 25.78 -18.78
CA ASP A 44 6.90 24.62 -19.63
C ASP A 44 5.61 23.80 -19.74
N LEU A 45 5.18 23.46 -20.95
CA LEU A 45 4.05 22.56 -21.18
C LEU A 45 4.57 21.25 -21.76
N TYR A 46 4.52 20.18 -20.97
CA TYR A 46 4.96 18.85 -21.35
C TYR A 46 3.95 18.18 -22.26
N LEU A 47 4.46 17.44 -23.24
CA LEU A 47 3.66 16.60 -24.14
C LEU A 47 3.40 15.26 -23.46
N VAL A 48 2.14 14.96 -23.18
CA VAL A 48 1.71 13.68 -22.58
C VAL A 48 0.78 12.92 -23.53
N GLU A 49 0.55 11.64 -23.24
CA GLU A 49 -0.26 10.72 -24.03
C GLU A 49 0.30 10.43 -25.45
N GLY A 50 -0.53 9.89 -26.35
CA GLY A 50 -0.12 9.44 -27.68
C GLY A 50 0.04 10.57 -28.73
N ALA A 51 -0.08 10.21 -30.02
CA ALA A 51 0.07 11.16 -31.13
C ALA A 51 -1.06 12.20 -31.25
N SER A 52 -2.16 12.00 -30.53
CA SER A 52 -3.19 13.00 -30.27
C SER A 52 -3.33 13.06 -28.76
N GLY A 53 -2.57 13.94 -28.12
CA GLY A 53 -2.43 13.98 -26.66
C GLY A 53 -2.68 15.36 -26.08
N ASP A 54 -2.25 15.54 -24.84
CA ASP A 54 -2.49 16.76 -24.06
C ASP A 54 -1.19 17.51 -23.73
N LEU A 55 -1.34 18.80 -23.47
CA LEU A 55 -0.30 19.68 -22.94
C LEU A 55 -0.56 19.93 -21.45
N THR A 56 0.44 19.69 -20.61
CA THR A 56 0.31 19.85 -19.15
C THR A 56 1.50 20.59 -18.54
N PRO A 57 1.31 21.49 -17.56
CA PRO A 57 2.41 22.09 -16.83
C PRO A 57 3.01 21.13 -15.79
N PHE A 58 2.46 19.94 -15.58
CA PHE A 58 2.87 19.04 -14.49
C PHE A 58 3.82 17.95 -14.99
N SER A 59 5.10 18.04 -14.63
CA SER A 59 6.10 17.00 -14.95
C SER A 59 5.79 15.66 -14.26
N GLN A 60 5.00 15.67 -13.19
CA GLN A 60 4.57 14.49 -12.44
C GLN A 60 3.61 13.60 -13.25
N LYS A 61 3.02 14.12 -14.33
CA LYS A 61 2.17 13.34 -15.25
C LYS A 61 2.98 12.67 -16.37
N LEU A 62 4.32 12.75 -16.33
CA LEU A 62 5.19 12.01 -17.23
C LEU A 62 5.29 10.54 -16.78
N ASP A 63 5.10 9.62 -17.71
CA ASP A 63 5.17 8.18 -17.46
C ASP A 63 6.62 7.68 -17.34
N THR A 64 6.76 6.39 -17.04
CA THR A 64 8.04 5.69 -17.16
C THR A 64 8.38 5.37 -18.61
N ASP A 65 7.37 5.02 -19.42
CA ASP A 65 7.53 4.63 -20.81
C ASP A 65 7.24 5.79 -21.76
N SER A 66 8.10 5.97 -22.77
CA SER A 66 7.91 7.04 -23.75
C SER A 66 6.88 6.68 -24.82
N SER A 67 6.02 7.63 -25.14
CA SER A 67 5.26 7.60 -26.38
C SER A 67 6.17 7.90 -27.56
N SER A 68 5.91 7.23 -28.69
CA SER A 68 6.73 7.42 -29.88
C SER A 68 5.96 7.31 -31.19
N VAL A 69 6.43 8.05 -32.19
CA VAL A 69 5.99 7.92 -33.59
C VAL A 69 7.22 7.78 -34.48
N SER A 70 7.15 6.83 -35.40
CA SER A 70 8.31 6.45 -36.22
C SER A 70 8.09 6.59 -37.71
N ILE A 71 9.09 7.14 -38.38
CA ILE A 71 9.21 7.24 -39.82
C ILE A 71 10.31 6.27 -40.27
N SER A 72 9.91 5.21 -40.99
CA SER A 72 10.80 4.13 -41.45
C SER A 72 11.18 4.23 -42.93
N ASN A 73 10.56 5.15 -43.68
CA ASN A 73 10.86 5.38 -45.09
C ASN A 73 11.19 6.86 -45.31
N SER A 74 12.03 7.15 -46.31
CA SER A 74 12.18 8.54 -46.73
C SER A 74 10.88 9.05 -47.33
N ILE A 75 10.24 9.98 -46.63
CA ILE A 75 8.99 10.60 -47.06
C ILE A 75 9.28 11.86 -47.88
N THR A 76 8.51 12.06 -48.94
CA THR A 76 8.50 13.29 -49.77
C THR A 76 7.16 14.03 -49.71
N SER A 77 6.25 13.55 -48.87
CA SER A 77 4.94 14.13 -48.57
C SER A 77 4.84 14.45 -47.08
N GLU A 78 3.97 15.40 -46.75
CA GLU A 78 3.70 15.80 -45.37
C GLU A 78 3.06 14.68 -44.55
N GLU A 79 3.67 14.37 -43.42
CA GLU A 79 3.22 13.40 -42.43
C GLU A 79 3.09 14.10 -41.07
N GLN A 80 1.95 13.90 -40.40
CA GLN A 80 1.70 14.45 -39.07
C GLN A 80 2.34 13.53 -38.03
N ILE A 81 3.24 14.07 -37.21
CA ILE A 81 3.91 13.34 -36.13
C ILE A 81 2.98 13.24 -34.93
N GLY A 82 2.40 14.38 -34.54
CA GLY A 82 1.46 14.45 -33.45
C GLY A 82 0.83 15.83 -33.30
N THR A 83 -0.25 15.86 -32.55
CA THR A 83 -0.96 17.06 -32.10
C THR A 83 -1.22 16.94 -30.61
N TRP A 84 -0.92 18.01 -29.87
CA TRP A 84 -1.14 18.10 -28.44
C TRP A 84 -1.95 19.35 -28.12
N SER A 85 -2.99 19.20 -27.31
CA SER A 85 -3.90 20.32 -27.00
C SER A 85 -3.95 20.63 -25.51
N MET A 86 -4.11 21.90 -25.19
CA MET A 86 -4.54 22.39 -23.90
C MET A 86 -5.97 22.91 -24.07
N SER A 87 -6.94 22.07 -23.69
CA SER A 87 -8.37 22.32 -23.93
C SER A 87 -8.99 23.35 -22.97
N GLN A 88 -8.36 23.59 -21.82
CA GLN A 88 -8.80 24.57 -20.83
C GLN A 88 -7.64 25.52 -20.54
N VAL A 89 -7.89 26.82 -20.73
CA VAL A 89 -6.90 27.88 -20.53
C VAL A 89 -7.47 28.95 -19.61
N TRP A 90 -6.60 29.58 -18.84
CA TRP A 90 -7.00 30.73 -18.02
C TRP A 90 -7.17 31.96 -18.92
N PRO A 91 -8.28 32.70 -18.83
CA PRO A 91 -8.47 33.90 -19.63
C PRO A 91 -7.46 34.98 -19.25
N GLY A 92 -6.99 35.74 -20.23
CA GLY A 92 -6.05 36.83 -20.02
C GLY A 92 -5.23 37.16 -21.27
N ASP A 93 -4.35 38.14 -21.16
CA ASP A 93 -3.52 38.59 -22.28
C ASP A 93 -2.28 37.72 -22.44
N VAL A 94 -1.97 37.35 -23.68
CA VAL A 94 -0.74 36.67 -24.10
C VAL A 94 0.16 37.72 -24.76
N PRO A 95 1.33 38.06 -24.20
CA PRO A 95 2.23 39.05 -24.78
C PRO A 95 2.89 38.53 -26.07
N GLU A 96 3.43 39.45 -26.87
CA GLU A 96 4.29 39.08 -28.00
C GLU A 96 5.59 38.48 -27.48
N SER A 97 5.85 37.20 -27.80
CA SER A 97 7.05 36.49 -27.38
C SER A 97 7.40 35.32 -28.31
N THR A 98 8.53 34.66 -28.06
CA THR A 98 8.98 33.49 -28.84
C THR A 98 8.85 32.24 -27.99
N TRP A 99 7.99 31.32 -28.41
CA TRP A 99 7.76 30.05 -27.71
C TRP A 99 8.75 29.00 -28.23
N SER A 100 9.42 28.31 -27.31
CA SER A 100 10.44 27.32 -27.64
C SER A 100 9.85 25.92 -27.52
N PHE A 101 9.67 25.22 -28.64
CA PHE A 101 9.26 23.83 -28.68
C PHE A 101 10.47 22.91 -28.84
N SER A 102 10.61 21.91 -27.96
CA SER A 102 11.67 20.90 -28.01
C SER A 102 11.09 19.49 -27.99
N ILE A 103 11.51 18.65 -28.95
CA ILE A 103 11.10 17.25 -29.04
C ILE A 103 12.31 16.32 -29.13
N HIS A 104 12.31 15.27 -28.32
CA HIS A 104 13.32 14.22 -28.37
C HIS A 104 13.15 13.36 -29.62
N TYR A 105 14.27 12.90 -30.17
CA TYR A 105 14.28 11.99 -31.31
C TYR A 105 15.37 10.93 -31.18
N LYS A 106 15.21 9.84 -31.93
CA LYS A 106 16.18 8.77 -32.08
C LYS A 106 16.32 8.34 -33.54
N VAL A 107 17.54 8.39 -34.05
CA VAL A 107 17.89 7.88 -35.38
C VAL A 107 18.60 6.53 -35.23
N SER A 108 17.99 5.48 -35.80
CA SER A 108 18.52 4.11 -35.80
C SER A 108 18.84 3.64 -37.22
N ASP A 109 19.84 2.77 -37.36
CA ASP A 109 20.24 2.11 -38.62
C ASP A 109 20.48 3.08 -39.80
N ALA A 110 20.95 4.29 -39.51
CA ALA A 110 21.42 5.29 -40.47
C ALA A 110 22.51 6.16 -39.84
N GLY A 111 23.41 6.71 -40.66
CA GLY A 111 24.43 7.66 -40.20
C GLY A 111 23.87 9.03 -39.79
N GLY A 112 22.59 9.28 -40.05
CA GLY A 112 21.84 10.48 -39.68
C GLY A 112 20.55 10.62 -40.50
N ALA A 113 19.71 11.61 -40.19
CA ALA A 113 18.49 11.92 -40.93
C ALA A 113 18.40 13.43 -41.19
N GLN A 114 18.17 13.82 -42.44
CA GLN A 114 17.84 15.18 -42.80
C GLN A 114 16.33 15.36 -42.72
N VAL A 115 15.86 16.34 -41.93
CA VAL A 115 14.44 16.54 -41.65
C VAL A 115 14.02 17.97 -41.96
N ASN A 116 12.95 18.10 -42.74
CA ASN A 116 12.17 19.32 -42.90
C ASN A 116 10.87 19.15 -42.11
N ALA A 117 10.83 19.72 -40.91
CA ALA A 117 9.69 19.67 -40.02
C ALA A 117 9.16 21.07 -39.75
N THR A 118 7.86 21.19 -39.50
CA THR A 118 7.19 22.42 -39.12
C THR A 118 6.41 22.19 -37.84
N ALA A 119 6.69 23.01 -36.84
CA ALA A 119 5.91 23.09 -35.61
C ALA A 119 4.94 24.26 -35.73
N THR A 120 3.67 24.01 -35.47
CA THR A 120 2.60 25.01 -35.55
C THR A 120 1.83 25.06 -34.24
N VAL A 121 1.77 26.23 -33.63
CA VAL A 121 0.93 26.54 -32.47
C VAL A 121 -0.30 27.29 -32.95
N LYS A 122 -1.47 26.83 -32.54
CA LYS A 122 -2.75 27.47 -32.79
C LYS A 122 -3.35 27.93 -31.46
N ILE A 123 -3.72 29.20 -31.40
CA ILE A 123 -4.33 29.83 -30.23
C ILE A 123 -5.71 30.35 -30.67
N GLY A 124 -6.77 29.62 -30.35
CA GLY A 124 -8.10 29.89 -30.87
C GLY A 124 -8.14 29.85 -32.41
N SER A 125 -8.33 31.00 -33.05
CA SER A 125 -8.35 31.13 -34.51
C SER A 125 -7.02 31.56 -35.15
N LEU A 126 -6.02 31.90 -34.34
CA LEU A 126 -4.70 32.34 -34.79
C LEU A 126 -3.74 31.15 -34.87
N SER A 127 -2.80 31.19 -35.81
CA SER A 127 -1.84 30.12 -36.04
C SER A 127 -0.45 30.71 -36.30
N PHE A 128 0.54 30.20 -35.58
CA PHE A 128 1.94 30.61 -35.57
C PHE A 128 2.80 29.38 -35.85
N SER A 129 3.84 29.50 -36.67
CA SER A 129 4.62 28.33 -37.08
C SER A 129 6.10 28.65 -37.25
N ALA A 130 6.95 27.68 -36.94
CA ALA A 130 8.36 27.68 -37.28
C ALA A 130 8.73 26.37 -37.98
N SER A 131 9.67 26.44 -38.93
CA SER A 131 10.12 25.29 -39.70
C SER A 131 11.63 25.12 -39.57
N THR A 132 12.10 23.88 -39.62
CA THR A 132 13.53 23.60 -39.74
C THR A 132 14.05 24.05 -41.11
N ASP A 133 15.26 24.60 -41.15
CA ASP A 133 15.84 25.08 -42.40
C ASP A 133 16.03 23.93 -43.41
N ILE A 134 15.45 24.13 -44.60
CA ILE A 134 15.49 23.16 -45.69
C ILE A 134 16.94 22.97 -46.13
N GLY A 135 17.50 21.79 -45.88
CA GLY A 135 18.83 21.43 -46.36
C GLY A 135 19.94 21.44 -45.29
N SER A 136 19.73 22.02 -44.12
CA SER A 136 20.78 22.21 -43.09
C SER A 136 20.54 21.45 -41.79
N THR A 137 19.29 21.04 -41.51
CA THR A 137 18.97 20.30 -40.28
C THR A 137 19.27 18.82 -40.46
N ILE A 138 20.42 18.39 -39.94
CA ILE A 138 20.89 17.01 -39.95
C ILE A 138 20.82 16.49 -38.53
N LEU A 139 19.95 15.51 -38.29
CA LEU A 139 19.84 14.77 -37.05
C LEU A 139 20.92 13.68 -37.05
N PRO A 140 21.95 13.73 -36.17
CA PRO A 140 22.94 12.66 -36.06
C PRO A 140 22.32 11.32 -35.64
N GLN A 141 23.05 10.23 -35.89
CA GLN A 141 22.71 8.90 -35.38
C GLN A 141 22.64 8.90 -33.84
N GLY A 142 21.69 8.14 -33.28
CA GLY A 142 21.45 8.07 -31.84
C GLY A 142 20.34 9.00 -31.38
N GLU A 143 20.34 9.33 -30.10
CA GLU A 143 19.34 10.19 -29.45
C GLU A 143 19.76 11.67 -29.46
N GLY A 144 18.79 12.56 -29.58
CA GLY A 144 19.00 14.02 -29.53
C GLY A 144 17.69 14.78 -29.35
N VAL A 145 17.77 16.11 -29.40
CA VAL A 145 16.62 17.00 -29.25
C VAL A 145 16.54 17.93 -30.47
N LEU A 146 15.33 18.05 -31.04
CA LEU A 146 15.01 18.98 -32.11
C LEU A 146 14.23 20.17 -31.52
N SER A 147 14.66 21.39 -31.80
CA SER A 147 14.07 22.62 -31.24
C SER A 147 13.51 23.55 -32.33
N PHE A 148 12.44 24.27 -31.99
CA PHE A 148 11.76 25.25 -32.83
C PHE A 148 11.49 26.53 -32.02
N ASP A 149 11.86 27.67 -32.60
CA ASP A 149 11.55 28.99 -32.05
C ASP A 149 10.35 29.59 -32.78
N ILE A 150 9.16 29.54 -32.17
CA ILE A 150 7.89 29.94 -32.77
C ILE A 150 7.55 31.38 -32.34
N PRO A 151 7.55 32.37 -33.27
CA PRO A 151 7.16 33.73 -32.93
C PRO A 151 5.64 33.83 -32.76
N VAL A 152 5.19 34.22 -31.57
CA VAL A 152 3.78 34.38 -31.21
C VAL A 152 3.49 35.88 -31.02
N ASP A 153 2.56 36.40 -31.79
CA ASP A 153 2.11 37.79 -31.67
C ASP A 153 1.19 37.97 -30.46
N SER A 154 1.12 39.20 -29.92
CA SER A 154 0.24 39.51 -28.80
C SER A 154 -1.22 39.15 -29.11
N THR A 155 -1.86 38.39 -28.22
CA THR A 155 -3.24 37.93 -28.35
C THR A 155 -3.92 37.86 -26.99
N SER A 156 -5.19 37.45 -26.93
CA SER A 156 -5.95 37.28 -25.69
C SER A 156 -6.62 35.91 -25.66
N LEU A 157 -6.55 35.24 -24.52
CA LEU A 157 -7.25 33.98 -24.25
C LEU A 157 -8.61 34.26 -23.61
N SER A 158 -9.61 33.51 -24.06
CA SER A 158 -10.91 33.42 -23.41
C SER A 158 -11.04 32.04 -22.76
N ALA A 159 -11.97 31.87 -21.82
CA ALA A 159 -12.25 30.56 -21.22
C ALA A 159 -12.67 29.48 -22.25
N SER A 160 -13.05 29.87 -23.47
CA SER A 160 -13.37 28.97 -24.59
C SER A 160 -12.23 28.77 -25.60
N SER A 161 -11.07 29.40 -25.37
CA SER A 161 -9.92 29.29 -26.25
C SER A 161 -9.18 27.95 -26.02
N ASP A 162 -8.62 27.41 -27.09
CA ASP A 162 -7.74 26.24 -27.09
C ASP A 162 -6.31 26.66 -27.49
N ILE A 163 -5.31 25.99 -26.91
CA ILE A 163 -3.93 26.03 -27.41
C ILE A 163 -3.60 24.66 -27.97
N GLU A 164 -3.28 24.59 -29.26
CA GLU A 164 -3.01 23.35 -29.98
C GLU A 164 -1.60 23.43 -30.60
N LEU A 165 -0.73 22.50 -30.25
CA LEU A 165 0.60 22.32 -30.84
C LEU A 165 0.55 21.14 -31.82
N SER A 166 0.99 21.34 -33.05
CA SER A 166 1.12 20.28 -34.05
C SER A 166 2.53 20.24 -34.64
N LEU A 167 3.04 19.03 -34.85
CA LEU A 167 4.31 18.79 -35.51
C LEU A 167 4.09 18.00 -36.80
N THR A 168 4.52 18.55 -37.93
CA THR A 168 4.49 17.86 -39.23
C THR A 168 5.89 17.73 -39.81
N ALA A 169 6.16 16.60 -40.46
CA ALA A 169 7.39 16.35 -41.21
C ALA A 169 7.07 16.30 -42.70
N ARG A 170 7.65 17.21 -43.50
CA ARG A 170 7.42 17.27 -44.95
C ARG A 170 8.39 16.41 -45.75
N THR A 171 9.66 16.37 -45.34
CA THR A 171 10.66 15.52 -45.98
C THR A 171 11.62 14.93 -44.95
N VAL A 172 11.83 13.62 -45.01
CA VAL A 172 12.84 12.92 -44.20
C VAL A 172 13.75 12.13 -45.15
N VAL A 173 15.05 12.40 -45.11
CA VAL A 173 16.04 11.73 -45.97
C VAL A 173 17.14 11.15 -45.10
N PHE A 174 17.31 9.83 -45.11
CA PHE A 174 18.34 9.16 -44.33
C PHE A 174 19.70 9.24 -45.01
N SER A 175 20.74 9.53 -44.23
CA SER A 175 22.13 9.51 -44.66
C SER A 175 22.73 8.14 -44.40
N VAL A 176 23.20 7.47 -45.45
CA VAL A 176 23.77 6.11 -45.38
C VAL A 176 22.80 5.13 -44.67
N PRO A 177 21.57 4.94 -45.19
CA PRO A 177 20.60 4.05 -44.54
C PRO A 177 21.05 2.58 -44.64
N GLU A 178 20.96 1.86 -43.54
CA GLU A 178 21.07 0.41 -43.47
C GLU A 178 19.67 -0.24 -43.53
N SER A 179 19.61 -1.57 -43.49
CA SER A 179 18.35 -2.32 -43.47
C SER A 179 17.62 -2.08 -42.14
N GLY A 180 16.67 -1.14 -42.12
CA GLY A 180 15.88 -0.81 -40.94
C GLY A 180 15.93 0.66 -40.51
N ALA A 181 16.55 1.54 -41.31
CA ALA A 181 16.67 2.97 -41.03
C ALA A 181 15.34 3.59 -40.53
N LYS A 182 15.38 4.17 -39.34
CA LYS A 182 14.20 4.68 -38.63
C LYS A 182 14.56 5.99 -37.93
N LEU A 183 13.68 6.98 -38.09
CA LEU A 183 13.64 8.17 -37.24
C LEU A 183 12.42 8.05 -36.33
N GLU A 184 12.62 8.19 -35.04
CA GLU A 184 11.58 8.10 -34.02
C GLU A 184 11.55 9.39 -33.22
N PHE A 185 10.37 9.97 -33.03
CA PHE A 185 10.13 11.09 -32.12
C PHE A 185 9.58 10.53 -30.81
N LEU A 186 10.05 11.06 -29.67
CA LEU A 186 9.83 10.52 -28.34
C LEU A 186 9.31 11.61 -27.39
N TRP A 187 8.32 11.32 -26.56
CA TRP A 187 7.78 12.22 -25.54
C TRP A 187 7.05 11.45 -24.43
N GLY A 188 6.53 12.16 -23.43
CA GLY A 188 5.61 11.62 -22.43
C GLY A 188 6.26 10.85 -21.28
N SER A 189 7.59 10.76 -21.22
CA SER A 189 8.29 10.13 -20.10
C SER A 189 9.35 11.02 -19.47
N SER A 190 9.75 10.68 -18.24
CA SER A 190 10.84 11.36 -17.52
C SER A 190 12.20 11.31 -18.23
N ASP A 191 12.44 10.29 -19.06
CA ASP A 191 13.66 10.20 -19.89
C ASP A 191 13.57 11.06 -21.17
N HIS A 192 12.36 11.37 -21.64
CA HIS A 192 12.09 12.09 -22.88
C HIS A 192 11.08 13.23 -22.63
N GLU A 193 11.54 14.25 -21.91
CA GLU A 193 10.75 15.43 -21.50
C GLU A 193 10.51 16.43 -22.64
N SER A 194 9.91 15.96 -23.74
CA SER A 194 9.49 16.84 -24.84
C SER A 194 8.43 17.83 -24.37
N LYS A 195 8.61 19.11 -24.69
CA LYS A 195 7.85 20.23 -24.12
C LYS A 195 7.84 21.46 -25.02
N ILE A 196 6.89 22.35 -24.79
CA ILE A 196 6.86 23.71 -25.31
C ILE A 196 6.88 24.73 -24.17
N THR A 197 7.86 25.63 -24.17
CA THR A 197 7.88 26.77 -23.24
C THR A 197 7.01 27.89 -23.80
N ALA A 198 5.89 28.14 -23.14
CA ALA A 198 4.88 29.14 -23.52
C ALA A 198 4.83 30.29 -22.51
N GLU A 199 4.27 31.44 -22.91
CA GLU A 199 4.04 32.58 -22.01
C GLU A 199 2.55 32.88 -21.95
N ILE A 200 1.88 32.36 -20.92
CA ILE A 200 0.41 32.38 -20.81
C ILE A 200 -0.06 32.68 -19.38
N PRO A 201 -1.28 33.23 -19.19
CA PRO A 201 -1.96 33.24 -17.90
C PRO A 201 -2.22 31.81 -17.39
N LEU A 202 -2.05 31.57 -16.08
CA LEU A 202 -2.09 30.22 -15.50
C LEU A 202 -3.25 29.99 -14.54
N LEU A 203 -3.47 30.91 -13.60
CA LEU A 203 -4.47 30.82 -12.54
C LEU A 203 -4.67 32.18 -11.88
N ASP A 204 -5.73 32.31 -11.09
CA ASP A 204 -5.92 33.43 -10.17
C ASP A 204 -5.90 33.00 -8.71
N LEU A 205 -5.33 33.87 -7.88
CA LEU A 205 -5.20 33.72 -6.44
C LEU A 205 -5.97 34.86 -5.76
N THR A 206 -6.98 34.48 -4.99
CA THR A 206 -7.76 35.41 -4.17
C THR A 206 -7.62 35.03 -2.71
N ILE A 207 -7.15 35.96 -1.87
CA ILE A 207 -7.16 35.77 -0.42
C ILE A 207 -8.51 36.28 0.09
N GLU A 208 -9.28 35.38 0.70
CA GLU A 208 -10.57 35.69 1.30
C GLU A 208 -10.40 36.25 2.72
N ASP A 209 -11.49 36.77 3.29
CA ASP A 209 -11.46 37.35 4.62
C ASP A 209 -11.09 36.30 5.69
N PRO A 210 -10.16 36.63 6.61
CA PRO A 210 -9.86 35.75 7.73
C PRO A 210 -11.09 35.46 8.58
N ILE A 211 -11.27 34.20 8.94
CA ILE A 211 -12.33 33.75 9.84
C ILE A 211 -11.70 33.52 11.21
N VAL A 212 -12.16 34.26 12.22
CA VAL A 212 -11.63 34.12 13.60
C VAL A 212 -12.56 33.24 14.44
N ASP A 213 -11.99 32.21 15.08
CA ASP A 213 -12.66 31.37 16.07
C ASP A 213 -11.77 31.28 17.33
N GLY A 214 -12.14 32.08 18.35
CA GLY A 214 -11.36 32.26 19.57
C GLY A 214 -9.94 32.74 19.33
N SER A 215 -8.95 31.85 19.49
CA SER A 215 -7.52 32.13 19.26
C SER A 215 -7.02 31.67 17.90
N ASP A 216 -7.82 30.89 17.17
CA ASP A 216 -7.47 30.39 15.84
C ASP A 216 -7.97 31.39 14.78
N VAL A 217 -7.12 31.64 13.78
CA VAL A 217 -7.47 32.43 12.61
C VAL A 217 -7.35 31.54 11.38
N TYR A 218 -8.46 31.32 10.70
CA TYR A 218 -8.51 30.56 9.47
C TYR A 218 -8.33 31.50 8.28
N LEU A 219 -7.43 31.14 7.38
CA LEU A 219 -6.99 31.96 6.25
C LEU A 219 -7.34 31.23 4.95
N PRO A 220 -8.53 31.49 4.37
CA PRO A 220 -8.95 30.91 3.11
C PRO A 220 -8.27 31.58 1.92
N VAL A 221 -7.74 30.77 1.01
CA VAL A 221 -7.25 31.21 -0.30
C VAL A 221 -7.99 30.43 -1.37
N LYS A 222 -8.67 31.17 -2.24
CA LYS A 222 -9.33 30.66 -3.43
C LYS A 222 -8.31 30.62 -4.58
N ILE A 223 -8.15 29.43 -5.15
CA ILE A 223 -7.33 29.18 -6.34
C ILE A 223 -8.29 28.84 -7.48
N ASP A 224 -8.31 29.69 -8.48
CA ASP A 224 -9.04 29.48 -9.72
C ASP A 224 -8.07 29.05 -10.81
N SER A 225 -8.22 27.83 -11.31
CA SER A 225 -7.25 27.24 -12.24
C SER A 225 -7.96 26.41 -13.31
N PRO A 226 -7.51 26.47 -14.58
CA PRO A 226 -8.08 25.64 -15.64
C PRO A 226 -7.67 24.16 -15.50
N PHE A 227 -6.75 23.83 -14.60
CA PHE A 227 -6.23 22.47 -14.43
C PHE A 227 -6.98 21.65 -13.37
N GLY A 228 -8.02 22.19 -12.73
CA GLY A 228 -8.80 21.45 -11.74
C GLY A 228 -7.97 20.99 -10.53
N LEU A 229 -8.23 19.77 -10.07
CA LEU A 229 -7.52 19.15 -8.94
C LEU A 229 -6.04 18.88 -9.23
N ASP A 230 -5.61 18.84 -10.50
CA ASP A 230 -4.20 18.65 -10.85
C ASP A 230 -3.31 19.77 -10.27
N THR A 231 -3.84 20.99 -10.14
CA THR A 231 -3.14 22.09 -9.47
C THR A 231 -2.84 21.78 -8.00
N LEU A 232 -3.73 21.07 -7.31
CA LEU A 232 -3.50 20.66 -5.92
C LEU A 232 -2.58 19.42 -5.85
N SER A 233 -2.82 18.43 -6.70
CA SER A 233 -2.13 17.13 -6.66
C SER A 233 -0.71 17.16 -7.22
N TYR A 234 -0.44 17.98 -8.23
CA TYR A 234 0.83 17.93 -8.96
C TYR A 234 1.64 19.24 -8.91
N SER A 235 1.16 20.27 -8.22
CA SER A 235 1.99 21.46 -7.99
C SER A 235 3.22 21.11 -7.17
N SER A 236 4.32 21.81 -7.46
CA SER A 236 5.59 21.65 -6.74
C SER A 236 5.53 22.21 -5.33
N SER A 237 4.79 23.31 -5.11
CA SER A 237 4.52 23.84 -3.78
C SER A 237 3.33 24.80 -3.74
N ILE A 238 2.62 24.79 -2.60
CA ILE A 238 1.61 25.77 -2.23
C ILE A 238 1.89 26.15 -0.77
N GLU A 239 2.32 27.39 -0.53
CA GLU A 239 2.75 27.87 0.79
C GLU A 239 2.02 29.15 1.20
N LEU A 240 1.44 29.15 2.40
CA LEU A 240 0.89 30.34 3.03
C LEU A 240 1.83 30.84 4.15
N ARG A 241 2.06 32.16 4.21
CA ARG A 241 2.84 32.79 5.28
C ARG A 241 2.05 33.91 5.93
N VAL A 242 2.18 34.02 7.24
CA VAL A 242 1.69 35.15 8.04
C VAL A 242 2.89 35.91 8.59
N ASN A 243 2.96 37.22 8.35
CA ASN A 243 4.08 38.07 8.75
C ASN A 243 5.43 37.48 8.30
N ASN A 244 5.46 36.94 7.08
CA ASN A 244 6.60 36.26 6.46
C ASN A 244 7.07 34.97 7.18
N ILE A 245 6.28 34.43 8.10
CA ILE A 245 6.48 33.13 8.76
C ILE A 245 5.59 32.09 8.07
N LEU A 246 6.19 30.99 7.62
CA LEU A 246 5.45 29.87 7.03
C LEU A 246 4.50 29.26 8.06
N ILE A 247 3.25 29.06 7.67
CA ILE A 247 2.29 28.33 8.50
C ILE A 247 2.57 26.83 8.37
N SER A 248 2.76 26.18 9.51
CA SER A 248 2.92 24.74 9.61
C SER A 248 1.57 24.07 9.85
N GLY A 249 1.36 22.91 9.22
CA GLY A 249 0.14 22.10 9.37
C GLY A 249 -0.49 21.78 8.01
N ASN A 250 -1.41 20.83 8.00
CA ASN A 250 -2.17 20.48 6.82
C ASN A 250 -3.39 21.41 6.72
N PRO A 251 -3.51 22.23 5.67
CA PRO A 251 -4.69 23.04 5.47
C PRO A 251 -5.87 22.18 5.03
N VAL A 252 -7.09 22.65 5.26
CA VAL A 252 -8.31 21.98 4.79
C VAL A 252 -8.64 22.50 3.40
N GLN A 253 -8.86 21.59 2.44
CA GLN A 253 -9.24 21.96 1.08
C GLN A 253 -10.73 21.65 0.84
N THR A 254 -11.41 22.52 0.12
CA THR A 254 -12.82 22.36 -0.28
C THR A 254 -12.98 22.77 -1.73
N GLN A 255 -14.02 22.25 -2.38
CA GLN A 255 -14.40 22.66 -3.73
C GLN A 255 -15.62 23.58 -3.70
N ASN A 256 -15.59 24.62 -4.52
CA ASN A 256 -16.70 25.53 -4.73
C ASN A 256 -16.88 25.80 -6.23
N GLY A 257 -17.74 24.99 -6.87
CA GLY A 257 -17.85 24.97 -8.34
C GLY A 257 -16.55 24.46 -8.96
N ASP A 258 -15.99 25.25 -9.88
CA ASP A 258 -14.71 24.93 -10.55
C ASP A 258 -13.48 25.45 -9.77
N SER A 259 -13.71 26.19 -8.67
CA SER A 259 -12.67 26.76 -7.82
C SER A 259 -12.36 25.86 -6.64
N PHE A 260 -11.12 25.91 -6.14
CA PHE A 260 -10.74 25.26 -4.89
C PHE A 260 -10.37 26.29 -3.85
N ILE A 261 -10.80 26.07 -2.61
CA ILE A 261 -10.48 26.92 -1.47
C ILE A 261 -9.64 26.12 -0.51
N ILE A 262 -8.43 26.61 -0.25
CA ILE A 262 -7.50 26.03 0.71
C ILE A 262 -7.49 26.93 1.95
N THR A 263 -7.76 26.37 3.11
CA THR A 263 -7.88 27.12 4.36
C THR A 263 -6.81 26.67 5.34
N TRP A 264 -5.89 27.57 5.67
CA TRP A 264 -4.85 27.32 6.69
C TRP A 264 -5.31 27.80 8.06
N THR A 265 -4.93 27.08 9.12
CA THR A 265 -5.09 27.56 10.49
C THR A 265 -3.83 28.27 10.95
N TRP A 266 -3.96 29.50 11.42
CA TRP A 266 -2.92 30.26 12.10
C TRP A 266 -3.25 30.39 13.59
N GLN A 267 -2.33 29.91 14.44
CA GLN A 267 -2.47 29.91 15.92
C GLN A 267 -1.44 30.83 16.60
N GLY A 268 -0.87 31.78 15.86
CA GLY A 268 0.18 32.68 16.35
C GLY A 268 -0.34 33.98 16.96
N ALA A 269 -1.65 34.10 17.15
CA ALA A 269 -2.30 35.34 17.55
C ALA A 269 -1.91 35.76 18.98
N SER A 270 -1.69 37.06 19.16
CA SER A 270 -1.27 37.62 20.46
C SER A 270 -2.44 38.00 21.38
N GLY A 271 -3.68 37.91 20.89
CA GLY A 271 -4.89 38.33 21.58
C GLY A 271 -5.19 39.83 21.39
N GLY A 272 -6.45 40.15 21.12
CA GLY A 272 -6.92 41.49 20.79
C GLY A 272 -6.84 41.81 19.29
N GLU A 273 -6.96 43.09 18.94
CA GLU A 273 -6.82 43.56 17.56
C GLU A 273 -5.35 43.58 17.14
N GLU A 274 -5.03 42.86 16.06
CA GLU A 274 -3.70 42.81 15.45
C GLU A 274 -3.80 42.86 13.92
N THR A 275 -2.83 43.53 13.28
CA THR A 275 -2.72 43.54 11.82
C THR A 275 -1.75 42.45 11.38
N ILE A 276 -2.21 41.58 10.48
CA ILE A 276 -1.43 40.48 9.92
C ILE A 276 -1.22 40.68 8.42
N GLN A 277 -0.02 40.38 7.94
CA GLN A 277 0.28 40.30 6.52
C GLN A 277 0.21 38.85 6.07
N VAL A 278 -0.71 38.52 5.17
CA VAL A 278 -0.89 37.18 4.62
C VAL A 278 -0.29 37.15 3.22
N SER A 279 0.60 36.20 2.94
CA SER A 279 1.18 36.00 1.61
C SER A 279 1.04 34.55 1.16
N ILE A 280 0.57 34.34 -0.06
CA ILE A 280 0.47 33.05 -0.73
C ILE A 280 1.56 32.91 -1.80
N ARG A 281 2.14 31.72 -1.92
CA ARG A 281 3.09 31.37 -2.97
C ARG A 281 2.73 30.01 -3.55
N VAL A 282 2.61 29.95 -4.88
CA VAL A 282 2.30 28.74 -5.64
C VAL A 282 3.37 28.54 -6.71
N SER A 283 3.91 27.33 -6.78
CA SER A 283 4.83 26.90 -7.83
C SER A 283 4.25 25.66 -8.50
N LEU A 284 3.87 25.77 -9.78
CA LEU A 284 3.39 24.61 -10.52
C LEU A 284 4.54 23.66 -10.85
N GLN A 285 5.72 24.21 -11.17
CA GLN A 285 6.92 23.48 -11.59
C GLN A 285 8.11 23.84 -10.71
N SER A 286 9.08 22.92 -10.56
CA SER A 286 10.29 23.16 -9.77
C SER A 286 11.20 24.24 -10.36
N SER A 287 11.19 24.38 -11.69
CA SER A 287 11.95 25.39 -12.45
C SER A 287 11.08 26.48 -13.07
N GLY A 288 9.78 26.50 -12.76
CA GLY A 288 8.80 27.40 -13.36
C GLY A 288 8.63 28.73 -12.62
N PRO A 289 7.60 29.51 -12.98
CA PRO A 289 7.33 30.80 -12.38
C PRO A 289 6.77 30.62 -10.97
N LEU A 290 7.26 31.43 -10.03
CA LEU A 290 6.69 31.51 -8.69
C LEU A 290 5.54 32.51 -8.69
N LEU A 291 4.31 32.00 -8.63
CA LEU A 291 3.10 32.80 -8.54
C LEU A 291 2.91 33.22 -7.09
N SER A 292 2.77 34.52 -6.81
CA SER A 292 2.65 34.98 -5.43
C SER A 292 1.85 36.27 -5.30
N GLY A 293 1.22 36.42 -4.14
CA GLY A 293 0.44 37.59 -3.81
C GLY A 293 0.37 37.79 -2.30
N GLN A 294 0.03 39.01 -1.86
CA GLN A 294 -0.05 39.34 -0.44
C GLN A 294 -1.14 40.38 -0.17
N SER A 295 -1.73 40.30 1.02
CA SER A 295 -2.72 41.26 1.53
C SER A 295 -2.53 41.46 3.03
N GLU A 296 -3.04 42.58 3.56
CA GLU A 296 -3.02 42.90 4.99
C GLU A 296 -4.44 42.86 5.54
N PHE A 297 -4.61 42.22 6.70
CA PHE A 297 -5.90 42.08 7.37
C PHE A 297 -5.79 42.53 8.82
N LEU A 298 -6.86 43.14 9.33
CA LEU A 298 -7.03 43.40 10.75
C LEU A 298 -7.85 42.26 11.34
N VAL A 299 -7.28 41.51 12.28
CA VAL A 299 -7.96 40.40 12.97
C VAL A 299 -8.08 40.73 14.45
N GLU A 300 -9.22 40.38 15.05
CA GLU A 300 -9.45 40.52 16.49
C GLU A 300 -9.62 39.12 17.09
N THR A 301 -8.60 38.64 17.82
CA THR A 301 -8.62 37.33 18.47
C THR A 301 -8.92 37.46 19.97
N PHE A 302 -9.51 36.42 20.55
CA PHE A 302 -9.83 36.38 21.97
C PHE A 302 -8.89 35.40 22.67
N ASP A 303 -8.32 35.83 23.80
CA ASP A 303 -7.33 35.09 24.62
C ASP A 303 -7.94 33.90 25.39
N GLY A 304 -8.93 33.24 24.78
CA GLY A 304 -9.84 32.30 25.41
C GLY A 304 -9.62 30.84 25.03
N GLY A 305 -8.43 30.42 24.56
CA GLY A 305 -8.08 29.01 24.32
C GLY A 305 -9.13 28.16 23.59
N GLY A 306 -9.96 28.81 22.76
CA GLY A 306 -11.18 28.26 22.21
C GLY A 306 -11.03 28.16 20.71
N GLY A 307 -10.36 27.11 20.25
CA GLY A 307 -10.17 26.80 18.85
C GLY A 307 -9.90 25.29 18.72
N THR A 308 -10.43 24.67 17.68
CA THR A 308 -10.25 23.23 17.42
C THR A 308 -8.90 22.93 16.78
N GLY A 309 -8.13 23.94 16.37
CA GLY A 309 -6.88 23.80 15.61
C GLY A 309 -7.06 23.42 14.13
N THR A 310 -8.22 22.87 13.76
CA THR A 310 -8.59 22.51 12.38
C THR A 310 -9.80 23.31 11.94
N PHE A 311 -9.74 23.87 10.72
CA PHE A 311 -10.88 24.55 10.12
C PHE A 311 -12.02 23.56 9.85
N TYR A 312 -13.24 23.96 10.21
CA TYR A 312 -14.43 23.16 9.94
C TYR A 312 -15.20 23.75 8.75
N PRO A 313 -15.14 23.12 7.56
CA PRO A 313 -15.73 23.67 6.36
C PRO A 313 -17.24 23.42 6.29
N SER A 314 -17.97 24.36 5.69
CA SER A 314 -19.41 24.19 5.39
C SER A 314 -19.67 23.29 4.16
N ASN A 315 -18.70 23.22 3.25
CA ASN A 315 -18.75 22.32 2.09
C ASN A 315 -17.93 21.07 2.37
N GLU A 316 -18.22 20.01 1.62
CA GLU A 316 -17.49 18.74 1.70
C GLU A 316 -15.99 18.96 1.45
N PRO A 317 -15.11 18.53 2.37
CA PRO A 317 -13.68 18.64 2.19
C PRO A 317 -13.19 17.70 1.09
N LEU A 318 -12.11 18.09 0.41
CA LEU A 318 -11.45 17.23 -0.54
C LEU A 318 -10.78 16.04 0.16
N ARG A 319 -10.66 14.95 -0.59
CA ARG A 319 -10.00 13.71 -0.15
C ARG A 319 -8.52 13.66 -0.53
N THR A 320 -8.06 14.64 -1.31
CA THR A 320 -6.71 14.72 -1.86
C THR A 320 -5.89 15.77 -1.12
N SER A 321 -4.68 15.36 -0.72
CA SER A 321 -3.72 16.24 -0.08
C SER A 321 -3.03 17.16 -1.09
N ILE A 322 -2.63 18.36 -0.64
CA ILE A 322 -1.71 19.23 -1.40
C ILE A 322 -0.40 18.47 -1.69
N GLY A 323 0.04 18.53 -2.94
CA GLY A 323 1.24 17.83 -3.42
C GLY A 323 1.03 16.36 -3.72
N GLY A 324 -0.23 15.88 -3.75
CA GLY A 324 -0.58 14.54 -4.26
C GLY A 324 -0.01 13.39 -3.43
N VAL A 325 0.33 13.66 -2.16
CA VAL A 325 0.96 12.69 -1.26
C VAL A 325 -0.02 11.58 -0.86
N GLY A 326 -1.34 11.81 -0.92
CA GLY A 326 -2.38 10.82 -0.61
C GLY A 326 -2.50 10.52 0.89
N SER A 327 -3.63 9.95 1.29
CA SER A 327 -3.87 9.53 2.68
C SER A 327 -3.17 8.19 2.99
N PRO A 328 -2.62 7.99 4.20
CA PRO A 328 -2.12 6.69 4.64
C PRO A 328 -3.26 5.68 4.88
N LEU A 329 -3.01 4.41 4.54
CA LEU A 329 -3.97 3.31 4.77
C LEU A 329 -3.27 2.09 5.39
N SER A 330 -3.82 1.56 6.48
CA SER A 330 -3.37 0.30 7.06
C SER A 330 -4.51 -0.72 7.12
N ILE A 331 -4.24 -1.93 6.63
CA ILE A 331 -5.24 -2.98 6.47
C ILE A 331 -4.80 -4.19 7.26
N GLU A 332 -5.60 -4.56 8.26
CA GLU A 332 -5.45 -5.80 8.99
C GLU A 332 -6.66 -6.70 8.74
N GLN A 333 -6.43 -7.90 8.23
CA GLN A 333 -7.49 -8.88 8.01
C GLN A 333 -7.22 -10.16 8.79
N ASN A 334 -8.15 -10.50 9.70
CA ASN A 334 -8.15 -11.75 10.44
C ASN A 334 -9.22 -12.68 9.84
N VAL A 335 -8.80 -13.85 9.37
CA VAL A 335 -9.65 -14.81 8.67
C VAL A 335 -9.69 -16.13 9.45
N GLU A 336 -10.87 -16.69 9.66
CA GLU A 336 -11.06 -17.98 10.31
C GLU A 336 -11.91 -18.92 9.44
N LEU A 337 -11.34 -20.07 9.08
CA LEU A 337 -12.02 -21.13 8.34
C LEU A 337 -12.42 -22.27 9.28
N SER A 338 -13.73 -22.42 9.49
CA SER A 338 -14.30 -23.45 10.36
C SER A 338 -15.37 -24.28 9.66
N ILE A 339 -15.76 -25.39 10.30
CA ILE A 339 -16.87 -26.24 9.85
C ILE A 339 -18.02 -26.04 10.82
N SER A 340 -19.16 -25.56 10.31
CA SER A 340 -20.38 -25.42 11.10
C SER A 340 -21.55 -26.08 10.38
N LYS A 341 -22.25 -26.99 11.09
CA LYS A 341 -23.38 -27.77 10.54
C LYS A 341 -23.04 -28.49 9.22
N GLY A 342 -21.81 -28.98 9.08
CA GLY A 342 -21.33 -29.72 7.90
C GLY A 342 -20.97 -28.86 6.67
N LYS A 343 -21.02 -27.53 6.79
CA LYS A 343 -20.63 -26.59 5.74
C LYS A 343 -19.36 -25.83 6.16
N LEU A 344 -18.53 -25.46 5.18
CA LEU A 344 -17.39 -24.57 5.40
C LEU A 344 -17.90 -23.15 5.61
N LYS A 345 -17.40 -22.51 6.66
CA LYS A 345 -17.71 -21.13 7.03
C LYS A 345 -16.42 -20.34 7.12
N LEU A 346 -16.39 -19.20 6.45
CA LEU A 346 -15.29 -18.24 6.49
C LEU A 346 -15.76 -17.02 7.28
N SER A 347 -15.17 -16.80 8.44
CA SER A 347 -15.32 -15.57 9.20
C SER A 347 -14.17 -14.64 8.84
N ARG A 348 -14.47 -13.37 8.54
CA ARG A 348 -13.46 -12.34 8.27
C ARG A 348 -13.70 -11.12 9.15
N LEU A 349 -12.63 -10.60 9.73
CA LEU A 349 -12.59 -9.29 10.37
C LEU A 349 -11.54 -8.45 9.64
N THR A 350 -12.00 -7.53 8.80
CA THR A 350 -11.14 -6.57 8.08
C THR A 350 -11.19 -5.25 8.82
N THR A 351 -10.03 -4.75 9.25
CA THR A 351 -9.86 -3.44 9.90
C THR A 351 -9.08 -2.54 8.98
N LEU A 352 -9.67 -1.39 8.63
CA LEU A 352 -9.04 -0.32 7.89
C LEU A 352 -8.74 0.80 8.87
N GLU A 353 -7.46 1.07 9.11
CA GLU A 353 -7.02 2.27 9.82
C GLU A 353 -6.71 3.34 8.76
N VAL A 354 -7.50 4.42 8.80
CA VAL A 354 -7.49 5.51 7.84
C VAL A 354 -7.00 6.76 8.55
N ASP A 355 -6.07 7.48 7.93
CA ASP A 355 -5.48 8.72 8.45
C ASP A 355 -5.49 9.83 7.38
N GLY A 356 -5.09 11.05 7.75
CA GLY A 356 -4.98 12.21 6.85
C GLY A 356 -6.32 12.77 6.36
N ASP A 357 -6.31 13.36 5.16
CA ASP A 357 -7.48 14.03 4.57
C ASP A 357 -8.68 13.10 4.41
N MET A 358 -8.46 11.82 4.11
CA MET A 358 -9.53 10.83 4.04
C MET A 358 -10.20 10.62 5.41
N ALA A 359 -9.42 10.55 6.49
CA ALA A 359 -9.98 10.42 7.84
C ALA A 359 -10.79 11.66 8.24
N PHE A 360 -10.29 12.85 7.89
CA PHE A 360 -11.02 14.10 8.08
C PHE A 360 -12.33 14.13 7.28
N TRP A 361 -12.30 13.75 6.01
CA TRP A 361 -13.49 13.63 5.15
C TRP A 361 -14.53 12.65 5.72
N MET A 362 -14.09 11.48 6.20
CA MET A 362 -14.97 10.50 6.85
C MET A 362 -15.62 11.07 8.11
N ARG A 363 -14.85 11.80 8.94
CA ARG A 363 -15.34 12.46 10.16
C ARG A 363 -16.35 13.55 9.85
N TRP A 364 -16.03 14.42 8.90
CA TRP A 364 -16.93 15.46 8.41
C TRP A 364 -18.23 14.85 7.89
N GLY A 365 -18.13 13.73 7.14
CA GLY A 365 -19.28 13.02 6.61
C GLY A 365 -20.22 12.43 7.66
N MET A 366 -19.67 11.96 8.79
CA MET A 366 -20.48 11.45 9.91
C MET A 366 -21.34 12.55 10.56
N ASP A 367 -20.80 13.76 10.70
CA ASP A 367 -21.46 14.94 11.27
C ASP A 367 -22.46 15.61 10.27
N HIS A 368 -22.51 15.13 9.02
CA HIS A 368 -23.39 15.64 7.96
C HIS A 368 -24.47 14.64 7.52
N ILE A 369 -24.69 13.56 8.27
CA ILE A 369 -25.68 12.55 7.89
C ILE A 369 -27.09 13.17 7.86
N GLY A 370 -27.73 13.03 6.70
CA GLY A 370 -29.06 13.59 6.43
C GLY A 370 -29.08 15.10 6.22
N ASP A 371 -27.93 15.74 6.01
CA ASP A 371 -27.88 17.12 5.51
C ASP A 371 -28.45 17.18 4.08
N VAL A 372 -29.34 18.15 3.87
CA VAL A 372 -29.98 18.41 2.57
C VAL A 372 -29.14 19.34 1.69
N ASN A 373 -28.15 20.04 2.28
CA ASN A 373 -27.30 20.99 1.58
C ASN A 373 -26.01 20.36 1.04
N ILE A 374 -25.80 19.06 1.29
CA ILE A 374 -24.63 18.35 0.78
C ILE A 374 -24.59 18.35 -0.76
N GLY A 375 -23.38 18.39 -1.31
CA GLY A 375 -23.15 18.42 -2.75
C GLY A 375 -23.88 17.30 -3.49
N PRO A 376 -24.35 17.56 -4.72
CA PRO A 376 -25.19 16.60 -5.43
C PRO A 376 -24.49 15.28 -5.76
N ASP A 377 -23.16 15.31 -5.84
CA ASP A 377 -22.29 14.21 -6.23
C ASP A 377 -21.70 13.45 -5.02
N SER A 378 -22.01 13.89 -3.79
CA SER A 378 -21.54 13.25 -2.56
C SER A 378 -22.12 11.85 -2.39
N VAL A 379 -21.28 10.88 -1.99
CA VAL A 379 -21.71 9.50 -1.68
C VAL A 379 -22.60 9.40 -0.43
N LEU A 380 -22.58 10.44 0.40
CA LEU A 380 -23.40 10.57 1.62
C LEU A 380 -24.81 11.09 1.31
N ARG A 381 -25.04 11.55 0.08
CA ARG A 381 -26.33 12.12 -0.30
C ARG A 381 -27.44 11.07 -0.23
N GLY A 382 -28.53 11.45 0.44
CA GLY A 382 -29.71 10.59 0.58
C GLY A 382 -29.55 9.45 1.61
N TRP A 383 -28.53 9.51 2.46
CA TRP A 383 -28.46 8.69 3.66
C TRP A 383 -29.59 9.06 4.61
N ASN A 384 -30.17 8.06 5.27
CA ASN A 384 -31.27 8.32 6.21
C ASN A 384 -30.71 8.98 7.49
N PRO A 385 -31.25 10.12 7.95
CA PRO A 385 -30.84 10.73 9.22
C PRO A 385 -31.19 9.89 10.44
N GLY A 386 -32.18 9.00 10.35
CA GLY A 386 -32.62 8.20 11.50
C GLY A 386 -33.15 9.09 12.64
N SER A 387 -32.47 9.08 13.78
CA SER A 387 -32.82 9.89 14.97
C SER A 387 -31.96 11.13 15.16
N ILE A 388 -31.04 11.43 14.24
CA ILE A 388 -30.15 12.59 14.32
C ILE A 388 -30.97 13.88 14.26
N THR A 389 -30.78 14.75 15.25
CA THR A 389 -31.45 16.04 15.36
C THR A 389 -30.67 17.14 14.63
N ASP A 390 -31.33 18.27 14.37
CA ASP A 390 -30.68 19.43 13.73
C ASP A 390 -29.64 20.12 14.65
N GLN A 391 -29.65 19.84 15.95
CA GLN A 391 -28.64 20.36 16.90
C GLN A 391 -27.37 19.51 16.94
N GLU A 392 -27.51 18.20 16.68
CA GLU A 392 -26.43 17.21 16.62
C GLU A 392 -25.68 17.35 15.29
N ARG A 393 -26.42 17.54 14.20
CA ARG A 393 -25.82 17.74 12.88
C ARG A 393 -25.00 19.03 12.81
N VAL A 394 -23.84 18.95 12.17
CA VAL A 394 -22.94 20.08 11.96
C VAL A 394 -22.45 20.68 13.29
N SER A 395 -22.33 19.85 14.33
CA SER A 395 -21.94 20.29 15.68
C SER A 395 -20.42 20.37 15.86
N LYS A 396 -19.65 19.97 14.84
CA LYS A 396 -18.19 19.76 14.86
C LYS A 396 -17.75 18.59 15.75
N ASN A 397 -18.68 17.80 16.28
CA ASN A 397 -18.40 16.66 17.14
C ASN A 397 -19.29 15.48 16.75
N ILE A 398 -18.67 14.33 16.53
CA ILE A 398 -19.39 13.11 16.16
C ILE A 398 -20.07 12.55 17.41
N GLU A 399 -21.40 12.67 17.48
CA GLU A 399 -22.14 12.09 18.58
C GLU A 399 -22.41 10.60 18.40
N SER A 400 -22.73 9.91 19.50
CA SER A 400 -23.01 8.47 19.47
C SER A 400 -24.15 8.09 18.53
N VAL A 401 -25.17 8.96 18.39
CA VAL A 401 -26.31 8.73 17.51
C VAL A 401 -25.93 8.81 16.02
N GLU A 402 -25.00 9.69 15.67
CA GLU A 402 -24.48 9.83 14.31
C GLU A 402 -23.59 8.64 13.96
N LEU A 403 -22.69 8.25 14.88
CA LEU A 403 -21.82 7.09 14.72
C LEU A 403 -22.63 5.80 14.51
N GLU A 404 -23.66 5.58 15.32
CA GLU A 404 -24.56 4.44 15.15
C GLU A 404 -25.33 4.49 13.82
N GLN A 405 -25.75 5.69 13.39
CA GLN A 405 -26.48 5.84 12.13
C GLN A 405 -25.56 5.61 10.92
N PHE A 406 -24.32 6.09 10.97
CA PHE A 406 -23.29 5.82 9.98
C PHE A 406 -23.08 4.31 9.82
N GLN A 407 -22.88 3.60 10.94
CA GLN A 407 -22.71 2.14 10.94
C GLN A 407 -23.92 1.41 10.32
N ARG A 408 -25.15 1.87 10.61
CA ARG A 408 -26.37 1.32 10.03
C ARG A 408 -26.49 1.54 8.52
N GLU A 409 -26.19 2.74 8.03
CA GLU A 409 -26.22 3.04 6.59
C GLU A 409 -25.11 2.30 5.84
N MET A 410 -23.91 2.21 6.43
CA MET A 410 -22.79 1.46 5.85
C MET A 410 -23.14 0.00 5.58
N VAL A 411 -23.91 -0.68 6.44
CA VAL A 411 -24.30 -2.08 6.20
C VAL A 411 -25.03 -2.25 4.85
N ASN A 412 -25.76 -1.23 4.40
CA ASN A 412 -26.49 -1.23 3.14
C ASN A 412 -25.73 -0.56 1.98
N ARG A 413 -24.80 0.35 2.29
CA ARG A 413 -24.18 1.26 1.32
C ARG A 413 -22.66 1.17 1.24
N TYR A 414 -22.00 0.26 1.98
CA TYR A 414 -20.54 0.19 2.03
C TYR A 414 -19.91 0.07 0.64
N ARG A 415 -20.54 -0.66 -0.29
CA ARG A 415 -20.02 -0.79 -1.66
C ARG A 415 -19.94 0.58 -2.35
N THR A 416 -21.01 1.36 -2.30
CA THR A 416 -21.02 2.71 -2.88
C THR A 416 -20.04 3.62 -2.15
N TYR A 417 -20.07 3.61 -0.81
CA TYR A 417 -19.19 4.46 -0.02
C TYR A 417 -17.69 4.17 -0.24
N MET A 418 -17.33 2.89 -0.38
CA MET A 418 -15.94 2.48 -0.56
C MET A 418 -15.49 2.57 -2.02
N THR A 419 -16.30 2.11 -2.98
CA THR A 419 -15.85 1.84 -4.36
C THR A 419 -16.16 2.95 -5.35
N ASP A 420 -17.13 3.82 -5.05
CA ASP A 420 -17.51 4.90 -5.97
C ASP A 420 -16.38 5.93 -6.14
N LEU A 421 -16.34 6.62 -7.29
CA LEU A 421 -15.34 7.65 -7.61
C LEU A 421 -15.33 8.78 -6.57
N ASN A 422 -16.51 9.12 -6.06
CA ASN A 422 -16.70 10.11 -5.01
C ASN A 422 -16.61 9.53 -3.57
N GLY A 423 -16.31 8.24 -3.44
CA GLY A 423 -16.12 7.54 -2.18
C GLY A 423 -14.65 7.34 -1.80
N MET A 424 -14.33 6.20 -1.19
CA MET A 424 -12.95 5.87 -0.79
C MET A 424 -12.08 5.34 -1.95
N GLN A 425 -12.65 5.11 -3.15
CA GLN A 425 -12.02 4.43 -4.30
C GLN A 425 -11.24 3.14 -3.93
N ILE A 426 -11.80 2.35 -3.01
CA ILE A 426 -11.36 1.00 -2.66
C ILE A 426 -12.41 0.02 -3.18
N ASP A 427 -11.99 -0.96 -3.98
CA ASP A 427 -12.85 -2.06 -4.41
C ASP A 427 -13.19 -2.95 -3.20
N SER A 428 -14.41 -2.74 -2.69
CA SER A 428 -14.93 -3.50 -1.56
C SER A 428 -15.19 -4.96 -1.91
N GLY A 429 -15.47 -5.29 -3.18
CA GLY A 429 -15.65 -6.67 -3.62
C GLY A 429 -14.36 -7.46 -3.50
N GLU A 430 -13.25 -6.88 -3.96
CA GLU A 430 -11.94 -7.54 -3.92
C GLU A 430 -11.31 -7.56 -2.52
N LEU A 431 -11.57 -6.54 -1.69
CA LEU A 431 -11.05 -6.44 -0.32
C LEU A 431 -11.81 -7.31 0.69
N ILE A 432 -13.16 -7.24 0.68
CA ILE A 432 -14.00 -7.89 1.69
C ILE A 432 -15.00 -8.91 1.13
N GLY A 433 -15.32 -8.89 -0.16
CA GLY A 433 -16.30 -9.75 -0.81
C GLY A 433 -17.65 -9.08 -1.10
N ASP A 434 -18.51 -9.81 -1.79
CA ASP A 434 -19.82 -9.32 -2.22
C ASP A 434 -20.91 -9.51 -1.17
N GLN A 435 -21.78 -8.51 -1.03
CA GLN A 435 -22.89 -8.53 -0.06
C GLN A 435 -23.82 -9.74 -0.25
N GLY A 436 -24.01 -10.18 -1.49
CA GLY A 436 -24.85 -11.33 -1.82
C GLY A 436 -24.34 -12.67 -1.27
N ASP A 437 -23.06 -12.75 -0.94
CA ASP A 437 -22.43 -13.98 -0.47
C ASP A 437 -22.40 -14.09 1.06
N PHE A 438 -22.58 -12.98 1.78
CA PHE A 438 -22.50 -12.96 3.23
C PHE A 438 -23.76 -13.52 3.88
N ASP A 439 -23.57 -14.48 4.78
CA ASP A 439 -24.61 -14.91 5.72
C ASP A 439 -24.92 -13.80 6.73
N THR A 440 -23.89 -13.08 7.18
CA THR A 440 -23.99 -11.92 8.08
C THR A 440 -22.89 -10.92 7.79
N ILE A 441 -23.21 -9.63 7.90
CA ILE A 441 -22.26 -8.52 7.86
C ILE A 441 -22.54 -7.57 9.03
N SER A 442 -21.49 -7.09 9.69
CA SER A 442 -21.54 -6.04 10.69
C SER A 442 -20.40 -5.07 10.43
N ILE A 443 -20.70 -3.78 10.52
CA ILE A 443 -19.74 -2.71 10.30
C ILE A 443 -19.70 -1.86 11.56
N SER A 444 -18.49 -1.55 12.02
CA SER A 444 -18.28 -0.68 13.18
C SER A 444 -17.17 0.32 12.89
N VAL A 445 -17.24 1.45 13.57
CA VAL A 445 -16.28 2.55 13.46
C VAL A 445 -15.76 2.86 14.85
N ASP A 446 -14.45 2.96 14.98
CA ASP A 446 -13.74 3.40 16.18
C ASP A 446 -13.04 4.73 15.88
N LEU A 447 -13.44 5.77 16.60
CA LEU A 447 -12.90 7.13 16.46
C LEU A 447 -11.56 7.33 17.18
N MET A 448 -11.00 6.26 17.76
CA MET A 448 -9.69 6.24 18.43
C MET A 448 -9.58 7.25 19.59
N GLY A 449 -10.70 7.54 20.25
CA GLY A 449 -10.77 8.44 21.41
C GLY A 449 -10.98 9.91 21.10
N GLU A 450 -11.01 10.30 19.82
CA GLU A 450 -11.26 11.68 19.38
C GLU A 450 -12.63 11.79 18.71
N THR A 451 -13.56 12.55 19.29
CA THR A 451 -14.91 12.74 18.73
C THR A 451 -15.02 13.99 17.88
N SER A 452 -14.09 14.93 18.00
CA SER A 452 -14.11 16.18 17.23
C SER A 452 -13.87 15.89 15.74
N VAL A 453 -14.45 16.71 14.87
CA VAL A 453 -14.19 16.69 13.43
C VAL A 453 -12.88 17.44 13.17
N ILE A 454 -11.77 16.73 13.37
CA ILE A 454 -10.39 17.19 13.14
C ILE A 454 -9.61 16.10 12.38
N GLU A 455 -8.42 16.44 11.90
CA GLU A 455 -7.50 15.48 11.28
C GLU A 455 -6.95 14.51 12.34
N HIS A 456 -7.61 13.37 12.49
CA HIS A 456 -7.22 12.31 13.42
C HIS A 456 -7.60 10.94 12.84
N PRO A 457 -6.76 9.90 12.98
CA PRO A 457 -7.06 8.59 12.43
C PRO A 457 -8.33 7.98 13.03
N LEU A 458 -8.93 7.07 12.28
CA LEU A 458 -10.08 6.25 12.70
C LEU A 458 -9.94 4.83 12.17
N LYS A 459 -10.67 3.88 12.77
CA LYS A 459 -10.74 2.50 12.30
C LYS A 459 -12.14 2.14 11.81
N LEU A 460 -12.22 1.63 10.59
CA LEU A 460 -13.43 1.04 10.01
C LEU A 460 -13.28 -0.48 9.99
N GLN A 461 -14.17 -1.18 10.70
CA GLN A 461 -14.11 -2.63 10.87
C GLN A 461 -15.30 -3.32 10.20
N PHE A 462 -15.01 -4.29 9.35
CA PHE A 462 -15.98 -5.16 8.70
C PHE A 462 -15.88 -6.56 9.27
N SER A 463 -16.96 -7.04 9.88
CA SER A 463 -17.09 -8.43 10.31
C SER A 463 -18.06 -9.16 9.39
N THR A 464 -17.56 -10.12 8.60
CA THR A 464 -18.36 -10.88 7.65
C THR A 464 -18.29 -12.37 7.94
N LEU A 465 -19.39 -13.08 7.65
CA LEU A 465 -19.46 -14.54 7.68
C LEU A 465 -20.02 -15.02 6.36
N GLN A 466 -19.33 -15.94 5.70
CA GLN A 466 -19.70 -16.49 4.39
C GLN A 466 -19.70 -18.01 4.42
N THR A 467 -20.67 -18.62 3.71
CA THR A 467 -20.65 -20.06 3.44
C THR A 467 -19.84 -20.31 2.17
N LEU A 468 -18.84 -21.20 2.24
CA LEU A 468 -18.02 -21.54 1.08
C LEU A 468 -18.41 -22.88 0.48
N GLU A 469 -18.29 -22.97 -0.84
CA GLU A 469 -18.31 -24.24 -1.56
C GLU A 469 -17.00 -25.01 -1.29
N LYS A 470 -17.10 -26.34 -1.32
CA LYS A 470 -15.97 -27.22 -1.00
C LYS A 470 -15.16 -27.50 -2.25
N ASP A 471 -13.84 -27.55 -2.10
CA ASP A 471 -12.90 -27.95 -3.14
C ASP A 471 -12.93 -27.06 -4.39
N THR A 472 -13.48 -25.84 -4.28
CA THR A 472 -13.47 -24.82 -5.33
C THR A 472 -12.40 -23.78 -5.05
N ASN A 473 -11.75 -23.27 -6.09
CA ASN A 473 -10.84 -22.13 -5.95
C ASN A 473 -11.65 -20.92 -5.47
N PHE A 474 -11.11 -20.23 -4.48
CA PHE A 474 -11.69 -19.07 -3.85
C PHE A 474 -10.64 -17.97 -3.78
N ILE A 475 -10.98 -16.78 -4.27
CA ILE A 475 -10.13 -15.61 -4.18
C ILE A 475 -10.37 -15.02 -2.78
N LEU A 476 -9.33 -15.06 -1.94
CA LEU A 476 -9.43 -14.52 -0.58
C LEU A 476 -9.38 -12.99 -0.60
N MET A 477 -8.44 -12.46 -1.38
CA MET A 477 -8.23 -11.05 -1.62
C MET A 477 -7.48 -10.88 -2.94
N ARG A 478 -7.79 -9.80 -3.64
CA ARG A 478 -7.05 -9.33 -4.81
C ARG A 478 -6.81 -7.83 -4.64
N THR A 479 -5.92 -7.28 -5.45
CA THR A 479 -5.79 -5.85 -5.73
C THR A 479 -7.13 -5.13 -5.64
N PHE A 480 -7.23 -4.25 -4.64
CA PHE A 480 -8.45 -3.52 -4.30
C PHE A 480 -8.29 -2.01 -4.46
N THR A 481 -7.08 -1.52 -4.68
CA THR A 481 -6.80 -0.14 -5.09
C THR A 481 -6.61 -0.10 -6.59
N SER A 482 -6.95 1.02 -7.22
CA SER A 482 -6.57 1.31 -8.60
C SER A 482 -5.66 2.54 -8.62
N SER A 483 -4.86 2.68 -9.67
CA SER A 483 -4.13 3.92 -9.98
C SER A 483 -5.15 4.99 -10.44
N SER A 484 -5.85 5.60 -9.49
CA SER A 484 -6.73 6.75 -9.77
C SER A 484 -5.91 7.97 -10.15
N SER A 485 -6.41 8.81 -11.07
CA SER A 485 -5.79 10.10 -11.43
C SER A 485 -5.56 11.04 -10.23
N ASP A 486 -6.39 10.89 -9.17
CA ASP A 486 -6.45 11.88 -8.09
C ASP A 486 -5.50 11.55 -6.91
N ASN A 487 -4.76 10.43 -6.95
CA ASN A 487 -3.82 10.01 -5.89
C ASN A 487 -4.36 10.17 -4.46
N ILE A 488 -5.57 9.67 -4.19
CA ILE A 488 -6.20 9.81 -2.86
C ILE A 488 -5.51 8.96 -1.77
N TRP A 489 -4.79 7.91 -2.16
CA TRP A 489 -4.05 7.02 -1.26
C TRP A 489 -2.56 7.10 -1.57
N LYS A 490 -1.73 7.13 -0.52
CA LYS A 490 -0.28 7.17 -0.65
C LYS A 490 0.29 5.79 -0.96
N ASP A 491 0.57 5.06 0.12
CA ASP A 491 1.02 3.68 0.19
C ASP A 491 0.15 3.03 1.26
N TYR A 492 0.00 1.72 1.20
CA TYR A 492 -0.71 0.98 2.23
C TYR A 492 0.13 -0.12 2.85
N SER A 493 -0.14 -0.43 4.12
CA SER A 493 0.40 -1.63 4.78
C SER A 493 -0.68 -2.71 4.80
N LEU A 494 -0.32 -3.95 4.45
CA LEU A 494 -1.23 -5.08 4.42
C LEU A 494 -0.75 -6.18 5.36
N LYS A 495 -1.63 -6.58 6.28
CA LYS A 495 -1.41 -7.72 7.17
C LYS A 495 -2.63 -8.63 7.18
N ILE A 496 -2.45 -9.85 6.68
CA ILE A 496 -3.50 -10.87 6.64
C ILE A 496 -3.05 -12.05 7.49
N GLU A 497 -3.88 -12.45 8.44
CA GLU A 497 -3.72 -13.68 9.21
C GLU A 497 -4.94 -14.58 9.01
N ALA A 498 -4.76 -15.69 8.28
CA ALA A 498 -5.81 -16.68 8.09
C ALA A 498 -5.53 -17.96 8.87
N THR A 499 -6.50 -18.43 9.64
CA THR A 499 -6.41 -19.63 10.48
C THR A 499 -7.49 -20.63 10.14
N SER A 500 -7.16 -21.93 10.17
CA SER A 500 -8.14 -23.00 9.96
C SER A 500 -8.31 -23.86 11.21
N SER A 501 -9.41 -24.60 11.28
CA SER A 501 -9.58 -25.67 12.26
C SER A 501 -8.77 -26.92 11.89
N GLY A 502 -8.54 -27.84 12.83
CA GLY A 502 -7.85 -29.10 12.55
C GLY A 502 -8.53 -30.03 11.53
N MET A 503 -9.79 -29.76 11.20
CA MET A 503 -10.59 -30.52 10.23
C MET A 503 -10.82 -29.76 8.91
N SER A 504 -10.39 -28.51 8.80
CA SER A 504 -10.46 -27.70 7.58
C SER A 504 -9.06 -27.29 7.11
N SER A 505 -8.88 -27.09 5.81
CA SER A 505 -7.59 -26.72 5.22
C SER A 505 -7.77 -25.66 4.13
N PHE A 506 -6.77 -24.79 4.02
CA PHE A 506 -6.57 -23.86 2.92
C PHE A 506 -5.73 -24.55 1.84
N ALA A 507 -6.25 -25.62 1.24
CA ALA A 507 -5.52 -26.34 0.21
C ALA A 507 -5.18 -25.40 -0.95
N GLY A 508 -4.06 -25.63 -1.65
CA GLY A 508 -3.69 -24.82 -2.81
C GLY A 508 -3.51 -23.32 -2.53
N ALA A 509 -3.25 -22.93 -1.28
CA ALA A 509 -3.03 -21.53 -0.95
C ALA A 509 -1.78 -20.99 -1.65
N GLU A 510 -1.94 -19.92 -2.41
CA GLU A 510 -0.86 -19.27 -3.17
C GLU A 510 -1.07 -17.75 -3.25
N LEU A 511 0.06 -17.05 -3.30
CA LEU A 511 0.14 -15.63 -3.67
C LEU A 511 0.62 -15.56 -5.11
N LEU A 512 -0.15 -14.88 -5.94
CA LEU A 512 0.16 -14.64 -7.35
C LEU A 512 0.60 -13.18 -7.51
N GLU A 513 1.59 -12.99 -8.38
CA GLU A 513 1.89 -11.71 -9.05
C GLU A 513 2.43 -10.56 -8.17
N SER A 514 3.04 -10.83 -7.01
CA SER A 514 3.68 -9.77 -6.20
C SER A 514 5.03 -10.17 -5.60
N ASP A 515 6.01 -9.26 -5.68
CA ASP A 515 7.32 -9.38 -5.02
C ASP A 515 7.39 -8.58 -3.69
N ASP A 516 6.45 -7.65 -3.47
CA ASP A 516 6.40 -6.78 -2.28
C ASP A 516 5.71 -7.44 -1.08
N LEU A 517 4.99 -8.55 -1.31
CA LEU A 517 4.26 -9.29 -0.29
C LEU A 517 4.98 -10.56 0.17
N ILE A 518 5.12 -10.72 1.49
CA ILE A 518 5.71 -11.92 2.10
C ILE A 518 4.60 -12.91 2.45
N PHE A 519 4.47 -13.99 1.67
CA PHE A 519 3.55 -15.09 1.94
C PHE A 519 4.20 -16.21 2.74
N LYS A 520 3.57 -16.64 3.84
CA LYS A 520 3.97 -17.84 4.61
C LYS A 520 2.74 -18.70 4.90
N HIS A 521 2.87 -20.00 4.66
CA HIS A 521 1.86 -21.01 5.02
C HIS A 521 2.47 -22.06 5.93
N SER A 522 1.82 -22.29 7.08
CA SER A 522 2.24 -23.29 8.06
C SER A 522 1.07 -24.14 8.53
N ARG A 523 1.34 -25.40 8.89
CA ARG A 523 0.34 -26.37 9.31
C ARG A 523 0.72 -27.00 10.63
N MET A 524 -0.20 -26.91 11.59
CA MET A 524 -0.12 -27.55 12.90
C MET A 524 -1.26 -28.56 13.06
N PRO A 525 -1.14 -29.54 13.99
CA PRO A 525 -2.17 -30.56 14.16
C PRO A 525 -3.58 -30.03 14.44
N TRP A 526 -3.69 -28.82 15.00
CA TRP A 526 -4.95 -28.18 15.36
C TRP A 526 -5.45 -27.16 14.33
N GLY A 527 -4.71 -26.90 13.24
CA GLY A 527 -5.08 -25.89 12.24
C GLY A 527 -3.92 -25.44 11.35
N GLU A 528 -4.25 -24.79 10.24
CA GLU A 528 -3.30 -24.08 9.38
C GLU A 528 -3.26 -22.59 9.72
N LYS A 529 -2.12 -21.95 9.45
CA LYS A 529 -1.93 -20.51 9.54
C LYS A 529 -1.28 -20.01 8.26
N ILE A 530 -1.94 -19.06 7.60
CA ILE A 530 -1.40 -18.27 6.48
C ILE A 530 -1.15 -16.86 7.02
N THR A 531 0.01 -16.31 6.72
CA THR A 531 0.32 -14.90 6.98
C THR A 531 0.80 -14.25 5.69
N VAL A 532 0.19 -13.11 5.36
CA VAL A 532 0.64 -12.22 4.28
C VAL A 532 0.96 -10.87 4.89
N GLU A 533 2.15 -10.37 4.66
CA GLU A 533 2.65 -9.12 5.23
C GLU A 533 3.35 -8.31 4.15
N GLY A 534 3.05 -7.02 4.06
CA GLY A 534 3.77 -6.05 3.24
C GLY A 534 3.62 -4.65 3.80
N ASP A 535 4.70 -3.87 3.72
CA ASP A 535 4.79 -2.50 4.21
C ASP A 535 5.04 -1.57 3.01
N SER A 536 4.39 -0.40 2.98
CA SER A 536 4.55 0.60 1.92
C SER A 536 4.28 0.07 0.51
N ILE A 537 3.18 -0.66 0.34
CA ILE A 537 2.77 -1.20 -0.95
C ILE A 537 2.15 -0.08 -1.79
N SER A 538 2.58 0.03 -3.05
CA SER A 538 2.01 0.99 -4.00
C SER A 538 0.53 0.67 -4.29
N PRO A 539 -0.36 1.68 -4.41
CA PRO A 539 -1.74 1.50 -4.86
C PRO A 539 -1.88 0.82 -6.22
N SER A 540 -0.81 0.82 -7.04
CA SER A 540 -0.76 0.18 -8.36
C SER A 540 -0.27 -1.27 -8.35
N GLU A 541 0.14 -1.82 -7.20
CA GLU A 541 0.63 -3.20 -7.11
C GLU A 541 -0.49 -4.20 -7.42
N ASP A 542 -0.24 -5.13 -8.34
CA ASP A 542 -1.19 -6.21 -8.63
C ASP A 542 -0.83 -7.44 -7.79
N PHE A 543 -1.81 -8.05 -7.12
CA PHE A 543 -1.62 -9.29 -6.40
C PHE A 543 -2.93 -10.05 -6.31
N THR A 544 -2.84 -11.38 -6.26
CA THR A 544 -4.01 -12.23 -5.99
C THR A 544 -3.68 -13.32 -4.98
N ILE A 545 -4.45 -13.40 -3.91
CA ILE A 545 -4.35 -14.46 -2.90
C ILE A 545 -5.48 -15.44 -3.13
N THR A 546 -5.14 -16.66 -3.51
CA THR A 546 -6.14 -17.72 -3.73
C THR A 546 -5.99 -18.83 -2.69
N ILE A 547 -7.12 -19.45 -2.36
CA ILE A 547 -7.20 -20.61 -1.49
C ILE A 547 -8.22 -21.60 -2.07
N GLN A 548 -8.10 -22.87 -1.72
CA GLN A 548 -9.08 -23.91 -2.03
C GLN A 548 -9.59 -24.52 -0.70
N PRO A 549 -10.64 -23.93 -0.10
CA PRO A 549 -11.21 -24.39 1.17
C PRO A 549 -11.72 -25.83 1.06
N THR A 550 -11.30 -26.69 1.99
CA THR A 550 -11.72 -28.10 2.00
C THR A 550 -11.88 -28.64 3.42
N ASP A 551 -12.80 -29.59 3.58
CA ASP A 551 -12.92 -30.45 4.76
C ASP A 551 -12.56 -31.92 4.47
N SER A 552 -11.84 -32.15 3.37
CA SER A 552 -11.36 -33.47 2.98
C SER A 552 -10.40 -34.06 4.00
N ILE A 553 -10.58 -35.34 4.31
CA ILE A 553 -9.75 -36.10 5.27
C ILE A 553 -8.27 -36.09 4.87
N PHE A 554 -7.95 -35.99 3.58
CA PHE A 554 -6.58 -35.97 3.10
C PHE A 554 -5.87 -34.63 3.27
N TYR A 555 -6.63 -33.54 3.42
CA TYR A 555 -6.10 -32.18 3.54
C TYR A 555 -6.19 -31.64 4.96
N GLY A 556 -7.21 -32.07 5.74
CA GLY A 556 -7.38 -31.69 7.13
C GLY A 556 -6.11 -31.88 7.96
N PRO A 557 -5.64 -30.87 8.72
CA PRO A 557 -4.38 -30.97 9.46
C PRO A 557 -4.34 -32.15 10.44
N THR A 558 -5.38 -32.33 11.26
CA THR A 558 -5.44 -33.42 12.25
C THR A 558 -5.56 -34.78 11.56
N THR A 559 -6.34 -34.88 10.50
CA THR A 559 -6.55 -36.14 9.77
C THR A 559 -5.30 -36.57 9.00
N LEU A 560 -4.58 -35.61 8.41
CA LEU A 560 -3.34 -35.87 7.69
C LEU A 560 -2.21 -36.31 8.61
N ILE A 561 -2.05 -35.69 9.78
CA ILE A 561 -1.01 -36.11 10.73
C ILE A 561 -1.33 -37.46 11.37
N THR A 562 -2.60 -37.76 11.62
CA THR A 562 -3.01 -39.08 12.13
C THR A 562 -2.81 -40.16 11.09
N LEU A 563 -3.15 -39.91 9.82
CA LEU A 563 -2.87 -40.83 8.71
C LEU A 563 -1.37 -41.12 8.60
N THR A 564 -0.55 -40.07 8.60
CA THR A 564 0.92 -40.16 8.57
C THR A 564 1.46 -40.94 9.77
N GLY A 565 0.93 -40.67 10.97
CA GLY A 565 1.29 -41.39 12.19
C GLY A 565 0.94 -42.88 12.12
N VAL A 566 -0.21 -43.24 11.56
CA VAL A 566 -0.61 -44.65 11.34
C VAL A 566 0.35 -45.34 10.36
N ILE A 567 0.75 -44.67 9.27
CA ILE A 567 1.73 -45.21 8.31
C ILE A 567 3.05 -45.51 9.02
N PHE A 568 3.58 -44.57 9.80
CA PHE A 568 4.81 -44.79 10.56
C PHE A 568 4.67 -45.89 11.60
N LEU A 569 3.55 -45.92 12.34
CA LEU A 569 3.33 -46.93 13.38
C LEU A 569 3.23 -48.34 12.80
N LEU A 570 2.49 -48.53 11.71
CA LEU A 570 2.38 -49.82 11.02
C LEU A 570 3.73 -50.24 10.43
N GLY A 571 4.44 -49.32 9.76
CA GLY A 571 5.77 -49.57 9.20
C GLY A 571 6.79 -49.97 10.28
N LEU A 572 6.80 -49.25 11.40
CA LEU A 572 7.67 -49.53 12.55
C LEU A 572 7.34 -50.89 13.18
N LEU A 573 6.07 -51.20 13.45
CA LEU A 573 5.67 -52.48 14.03
C LEU A 573 6.06 -53.66 13.13
N PHE A 574 5.90 -53.52 11.82
CA PHE A 574 6.32 -54.51 10.85
C PHE A 574 7.84 -54.73 10.86
N CYS A 575 8.63 -53.65 10.85
CA CYS A 575 10.10 -53.74 10.91
C CYS A 575 10.61 -54.26 12.27
N LEU A 576 9.94 -53.94 13.38
CA LEU A 576 10.22 -54.48 14.71
C LEU A 576 9.95 -55.99 14.79
N ARG A 577 8.94 -56.47 14.08
CA ARG A 577 8.63 -57.91 13.96
C ARG A 577 9.73 -58.65 13.19
N ILE A 578 10.22 -58.08 12.08
CA ILE A 578 11.34 -58.64 11.29
C ILE A 578 12.64 -58.65 12.12
N THR A 579 12.91 -57.60 12.89
CA THR A 579 14.14 -57.46 13.69
C THR A 579 14.10 -58.15 15.05
N ARG A 580 13.11 -59.02 15.33
CA ARG A 580 13.00 -59.76 16.61
C ARG A 580 14.29 -60.49 17.01
N ASN A 581 15.01 -61.03 16.04
CA ASN A 581 16.27 -61.76 16.23
C ASN A 581 17.52 -60.98 15.75
N ARG A 582 17.39 -59.67 15.48
CA ARG A 582 18.45 -58.80 14.93
C ARG A 582 18.76 -57.61 15.84
N HIS A 583 19.83 -56.89 15.56
CA HIS A 583 20.26 -55.73 16.35
C HIS A 583 19.47 -54.46 16.00
N ARG A 584 18.70 -53.89 16.94
CA ARG A 584 17.74 -52.80 16.66
C ARG A 584 18.36 -51.40 16.55
N ARG A 585 19.64 -51.20 16.91
CA ARG A 585 20.23 -49.86 17.04
C ARG A 585 20.21 -49.05 15.74
N PHE A 586 20.36 -49.69 14.58
CA PHE A 586 20.33 -49.02 13.28
C PHE A 586 18.94 -48.47 12.96
N LEU A 587 17.90 -49.29 13.14
CA LEU A 587 16.51 -48.86 12.96
C LEU A 587 16.11 -47.74 13.94
N MET A 588 16.60 -47.76 15.18
CA MET A 588 16.33 -46.69 16.14
C MET A 588 17.02 -45.38 15.77
N PHE A 589 18.18 -45.42 15.09
CA PHE A 589 18.86 -44.21 14.61
C PHE A 589 18.06 -43.52 13.48
N GLU A 590 17.44 -44.31 12.61
CA GLU A 590 16.62 -43.81 11.50
C GLU A 590 15.29 -43.17 11.92
N LEU A 591 14.92 -43.24 13.20
CA LEU A 591 13.76 -42.50 13.74
C LEU A 591 13.93 -40.98 13.64
N VAL A 592 15.16 -40.48 13.45
CA VAL A 592 15.44 -39.07 13.18
C VAL A 592 14.76 -38.56 11.89
N LEU A 593 14.37 -39.47 10.99
CA LEU A 593 13.64 -39.12 9.78
C LEU A 593 12.17 -38.73 10.04
N ILE A 594 11.60 -39.12 11.19
CA ILE A 594 10.23 -38.71 11.56
C ILE A 594 10.15 -37.18 11.74
N PRO A 595 11.03 -36.53 12.54
CA PRO A 595 11.12 -35.07 12.58
C PRO A 595 11.24 -34.40 11.21
N LEU A 596 11.95 -34.99 10.25
CA LEU A 596 12.08 -34.43 8.91
C LEU A 596 10.75 -34.45 8.13
N VAL A 597 9.96 -35.53 8.25
CA VAL A 597 8.61 -35.57 7.68
C VAL A 597 7.66 -34.61 8.43
N MET A 598 7.85 -34.44 9.75
CA MET A 598 7.11 -33.43 10.51
C MET A 598 7.45 -32.00 10.09
N LEU A 599 8.68 -31.71 9.65
CA LEU A 599 9.03 -30.41 9.06
C LEU A 599 8.31 -30.20 7.72
N ILE A 600 8.27 -31.21 6.84
CA ILE A 600 7.50 -31.13 5.59
C ILE A 600 6.02 -30.88 5.87
N TYR A 601 5.47 -31.53 6.91
CA TYR A 601 4.11 -31.27 7.38
C TYR A 601 3.95 -29.82 7.89
N TYR A 602 4.90 -29.33 8.69
CA TYR A 602 4.87 -27.98 9.26
C TYR A 602 4.88 -26.88 8.20
N PHE A 603 5.66 -27.03 7.13
CA PHE A 603 5.71 -26.10 5.99
C PHE A 603 4.55 -26.26 5.01
N SER A 604 3.42 -26.86 5.44
CA SER A 604 2.19 -27.00 4.67
C SER A 604 2.32 -27.67 3.29
N TYR A 605 3.36 -28.48 3.04
CA TYR A 605 3.52 -29.15 1.74
C TYR A 605 2.27 -29.98 1.38
N PRO A 606 1.97 -30.15 0.07
CA PRO A 606 0.79 -30.89 -0.36
C PRO A 606 0.78 -32.32 0.20
N PRO A 607 -0.40 -32.90 0.51
CA PRO A 607 -0.51 -34.23 1.12
C PRO A 607 0.25 -35.34 0.38
N VAL A 608 0.37 -35.22 -0.95
CA VAL A 608 1.12 -36.16 -1.80
C VAL A 608 2.60 -36.21 -1.41
N PHE A 609 3.23 -35.07 -1.10
CA PHE A 609 4.63 -35.01 -0.66
C PHE A 609 4.82 -35.63 0.73
N ILE A 610 3.91 -35.34 1.66
CA ILE A 610 3.95 -35.87 3.03
C ILE A 610 3.79 -37.40 3.01
N GLY A 611 2.78 -37.89 2.29
CA GLY A 611 2.55 -39.33 2.11
C GLY A 611 3.72 -40.02 1.41
N GLY A 612 4.25 -39.41 0.34
CA GLY A 612 5.43 -39.91 -0.38
C GLY A 612 6.67 -40.01 0.50
N ALA A 613 6.96 -38.97 1.29
CA ALA A 613 8.06 -38.96 2.24
C ALA A 613 7.88 -40.03 3.34
N ALA A 614 6.68 -40.18 3.89
CA ALA A 614 6.38 -41.21 4.89
C ALA A 614 6.61 -42.63 4.34
N ILE A 615 6.15 -42.91 3.12
CA ILE A 615 6.36 -44.20 2.44
C ILE A 615 7.85 -44.44 2.17
N ALA A 616 8.60 -43.42 1.75
CA ALA A 616 10.04 -43.53 1.52
C ALA A 616 10.80 -43.88 2.81
N VAL A 617 10.46 -43.23 3.92
CA VAL A 617 11.04 -43.53 5.25
C VAL A 617 10.72 -44.96 5.69
N VAL A 618 9.47 -45.41 5.55
CA VAL A 618 9.09 -46.80 5.88
C VAL A 618 9.83 -47.81 4.99
N SER A 619 10.03 -47.49 3.71
CA SER A 619 10.80 -48.33 2.79
C SER A 619 12.27 -48.44 3.19
N LEU A 620 12.86 -47.33 3.63
CA LEU A 620 14.22 -47.32 4.17
C LEU A 620 14.33 -48.19 5.43
N TRP A 621 13.40 -48.04 6.37
CA TRP A 621 13.33 -48.89 7.57
C TRP A 621 13.17 -50.37 7.22
N PHE A 622 12.42 -50.69 6.17
CA PHE A 622 12.28 -52.06 5.71
C PHE A 622 13.61 -52.62 5.20
N ILE A 623 14.34 -51.87 4.37
CA ILE A 623 15.68 -52.26 3.89
C ILE A 623 16.65 -52.45 5.06
N THR A 624 16.69 -51.52 6.02
CA THR A 624 17.60 -51.62 7.17
C THR A 624 17.23 -52.76 8.10
N SER A 625 15.93 -53.06 8.26
CA SER A 625 15.46 -54.24 8.99
C SER A 625 15.95 -55.56 8.36
N LEU A 626 16.06 -55.62 7.03
CA LEU A 626 16.52 -56.78 6.26
C LEU A 626 18.05 -56.95 6.27
N VAL A 627 18.80 -55.85 6.28
CA VAL A 627 20.27 -55.86 6.24
C VAL A 627 20.89 -55.95 7.65
N SER A 628 20.17 -55.54 8.70
CA SER A 628 20.67 -55.52 10.07
C SER A 628 21.29 -56.86 10.52
N PRO A 629 22.46 -56.87 11.18
CA PRO A 629 23.11 -58.08 11.66
C PRO A 629 22.23 -58.85 12.66
N ARG A 630 22.25 -60.19 12.57
CA ARG A 630 21.60 -61.09 13.53
C ARG A 630 22.32 -60.99 14.88
N ARG A 631 21.57 -61.06 15.98
CA ARG A 631 22.19 -61.12 17.31
C ARG A 631 22.96 -62.45 17.39
N SER A 632 24.27 -62.39 17.59
CA SER A 632 25.03 -63.58 17.93
C SER A 632 24.47 -64.12 19.25
N LEU A 633 23.92 -65.33 19.24
CA LEU A 633 23.74 -66.12 20.45
C LEU A 633 25.14 -66.46 20.94
N GLN A 634 25.79 -65.54 21.65
CA GLN A 634 26.92 -65.90 22.47
C GLN A 634 26.35 -66.73 23.61
N ASN A 635 26.38 -68.05 23.43
CA ASN A 635 26.17 -69.00 24.51
C ASN A 635 27.02 -68.53 25.70
N SER A 636 26.35 -68.30 26.82
CA SER A 636 26.97 -68.14 28.13
C SER A 636 27.70 -69.44 28.50
N SER A 637 28.90 -69.62 27.97
CA SER A 637 29.90 -70.55 28.48
C SER A 637 31.26 -70.04 28.05
N ILE A 638 32.16 -69.90 29.03
CA ILE A 638 33.52 -69.32 28.98
C ILE A 638 33.54 -67.88 29.50
N ALA A 639 33.62 -67.78 30.83
CA ALA A 639 34.35 -66.71 31.50
C ALA A 639 35.76 -66.59 30.89
N PRO A 640 36.37 -65.39 30.83
CA PRO A 640 37.77 -65.28 30.43
C PRO A 640 38.64 -65.87 31.55
N GLN A 641 38.88 -67.18 31.52
CA GLN A 641 39.89 -67.83 32.33
C GLN A 641 41.17 -67.84 31.50
N VAL A 642 41.98 -66.83 31.80
CA VAL A 642 43.42 -66.78 31.60
C VAL A 642 44.03 -68.18 31.78
N GLU A 643 44.69 -68.72 30.75
CA GLU A 643 45.57 -69.89 30.89
C GLU A 643 46.78 -69.49 31.75
N THR A 644 46.63 -69.53 33.07
CA THR A 644 47.77 -69.60 34.00
C THR A 644 48.18 -71.05 34.14
N SER A 645 49.09 -71.49 33.29
CA SER A 645 49.74 -72.81 33.37
C SER A 645 50.65 -72.87 34.61
N LEU A 646 50.14 -73.43 35.71
CA LEU A 646 50.96 -73.72 36.88
C LEU A 646 52.05 -74.75 36.50
N PRO A 647 53.33 -74.53 36.86
CA PRO A 647 54.41 -75.44 36.50
C PRO A 647 54.23 -76.80 37.18
N THR A 648 54.63 -77.88 36.48
CA THR A 648 54.52 -79.25 36.97
C THR A 648 55.88 -79.93 37.08
N ILE A 649 56.05 -80.82 38.06
CA ILE A 649 57.29 -81.59 38.26
C ILE A 649 56.98 -83.09 38.38
N GLY A 650 57.77 -83.91 37.69
CA GLY A 650 57.68 -85.36 37.77
C GLY A 650 58.27 -85.90 39.06
N CYS A 651 57.58 -86.82 39.74
CA CYS A 651 58.12 -87.48 40.92
C CYS A 651 59.32 -88.37 40.55
N PRO A 652 60.49 -88.25 41.22
CA PRO A 652 61.66 -89.07 40.91
C PRO A 652 61.44 -90.58 41.07
N ALA A 653 60.50 -90.97 41.95
CA ALA A 653 60.26 -92.37 42.28
C ALA A 653 59.25 -93.07 41.36
N CYS A 654 58.17 -92.38 40.93
CA CYS A 654 57.10 -92.98 40.13
C CYS A 654 56.80 -92.24 38.81
N LYS A 655 57.57 -91.18 38.49
CA LYS A 655 57.44 -90.31 37.31
C LYS A 655 56.10 -89.61 37.12
N THR A 656 55.13 -89.78 38.02
CA THR A 656 53.85 -89.07 37.99
C THR A 656 54.06 -87.57 38.12
N VAL A 657 53.41 -86.80 37.26
CA VAL A 657 53.51 -85.33 37.18
C VAL A 657 52.65 -84.70 38.29
N ASN A 658 53.24 -83.83 39.10
CA ASN A 658 52.57 -83.13 40.19
C ASN A 658 52.63 -81.62 39.96
N ILE A 659 51.51 -80.92 40.18
CA ILE A 659 51.41 -79.45 40.08
C ILE A 659 52.10 -78.78 41.27
N VAL A 660 52.89 -77.74 41.01
CA VAL A 660 53.54 -76.94 42.06
C VAL A 660 52.67 -75.70 42.32
N THR A 661 52.03 -75.65 43.49
CA THR A 661 51.01 -74.65 43.83
C THR A 661 51.54 -73.42 44.58
N SER A 662 52.85 -73.34 44.85
CA SER A 662 53.48 -72.23 45.58
C SER A 662 54.93 -72.01 45.17
N ASP A 663 55.38 -70.75 45.14
CA ASP A 663 56.74 -70.35 44.80
C ASP A 663 57.69 -70.23 46.02
N ILE A 664 57.17 -70.39 47.24
CA ILE A 664 57.99 -70.32 48.46
C ILE A 664 58.80 -71.62 48.60
N ARG A 665 60.12 -71.53 48.78
CA ARG A 665 61.05 -72.67 48.94
C ARG A 665 61.68 -72.66 50.34
N PRO A 666 61.95 -73.83 50.94
CA PRO A 666 61.76 -75.19 50.41
C PRO A 666 60.31 -75.68 50.53
N LEU A 667 59.71 -76.11 49.41
CA LEU A 667 58.33 -76.63 49.35
C LEU A 667 58.32 -78.15 49.47
N ARG A 668 57.46 -78.71 50.32
CA ARG A 668 57.24 -80.16 50.43
C ARG A 668 55.85 -80.49 49.92
N ILE A 669 55.76 -81.16 48.77
CA ILE A 669 54.49 -81.65 48.22
C ILE A 669 54.46 -83.19 48.26
N ALA A 670 53.32 -83.78 48.61
CA ALA A 670 53.13 -85.22 48.50
C ALA A 670 52.85 -85.59 47.04
N CYS A 671 53.54 -86.62 46.53
CA CYS A 671 53.27 -87.11 45.18
C CYS A 671 51.90 -87.79 45.11
N SER A 672 51.06 -87.42 44.15
CA SER A 672 49.74 -88.02 43.91
C SER A 672 49.81 -89.51 43.55
N GLY A 673 50.88 -89.97 42.90
CA GLY A 673 51.02 -91.36 42.47
C GLY A 673 51.52 -92.32 43.55
N CYS A 674 52.57 -91.95 44.28
CA CYS A 674 53.21 -92.84 45.26
C CYS A 674 53.18 -92.34 46.71
N SER A 675 52.48 -91.23 46.98
CA SER A 675 52.33 -90.59 48.31
C SER A 675 53.64 -90.16 49.02
N ARG A 676 54.80 -90.36 48.41
CA ARG A 676 56.09 -89.90 48.95
C ARG A 676 56.21 -88.39 48.86
N THR A 677 56.78 -87.78 49.90
CA THR A 677 57.00 -86.33 49.97
C THR A 677 58.18 -85.90 49.09
N ILE A 678 57.90 -85.10 48.07
CA ILE A 678 58.88 -84.44 47.21
C ILE A 678 59.24 -83.10 47.86
N LYS A 679 60.52 -82.92 48.23
CA LYS A 679 61.04 -81.65 48.72
C LYS A 679 61.70 -80.89 47.57
N ILE A 680 61.09 -79.79 47.14
CA ILE A 680 61.62 -78.87 46.15
C ILE A 680 62.42 -77.81 46.90
N VAL A 681 63.74 -77.81 46.71
CA VAL A 681 64.65 -76.80 47.27
C VAL A 681 65.17 -75.94 46.13
N GLY A 682 64.91 -74.63 46.20
CA GLY A 682 65.36 -73.61 45.24
C GLY A 682 64.96 -73.90 43.80
#